data_AF-A0A3D2H263-F1
#
_entry.id   AF-A0A3D2H263-F1
#
_cell.length_a   1.000
_cell.length_b   1.000
_cell.length_c   1.000
_cell.angle_alpha   90.00
_cell.angle_beta   90.00
_cell.angle_gamma   90.00
#
_symmetry.space_group_name_H-M   'P 1'
#
loop_
_entity.id
_entity.type
_entity.pdbx_description
1 polymer ?
#
loop_
_entity_poly.entity_id
_entity_poly.type
_entity_poly.pdbx_seq_one_letter_code
_entity_poly.pdbx_strand_id
1 'polypeptide(L)'
;MAKKFAAWWSAHKPTTRRLIQVYAALLYNAYVKGFIKGDIYTGGIKNFCVPGFNCYSCPGAIGACPLGALQNALASSDKRAPYYVLGILMLYGLILGRTICGWLCPLGLIQELFYKIPTPKVKKSRFTHALSYLKYVLLAVFVVIIPLAYSLQQYPVPGFCKYICPAGTFEGAMGLLANPVNAGKFSILNILFTRKFVIMVAILLACVFFYRAFCRFLCPLGAIYGLFARVSILGVKVEKSKCTNCGRCVAHCKMDIRHVGDHECIHCASCVDVCPTKAISMRMGKITLKANEVQPMKPEDNKKRTNRRIRVMAAWTVALVVLGVVMWQVNKADTVEEPVSQPAATETLAPEATEAPDDDTPVGYEVGMKCPDFTVPLYGEEGGEFTLSAQKGKVTVINFWATWCTPCVAELPYFAELYAEYGDEISLVAIHSNLVTDDVDKFLAKENLNMPFALDKTGAVIKSLGGSTQLPMTVIVDADGKIVYNKVGSVTLDILEGLVKPLLPEKDDDTPVGYEVGMKCPDFTVPLYGEEGGEFTLSAQKGKVTVINFWATWCTPCVAELPYFAELYAEYGDEISLVAIHSNLVTDDVDKFLAKENLNMPFALDKTGAVIKSLGGSTQLPMTVIVDADGKIVYNKVGSVTLTVLEGLVAPLLAE
;
A
#
# COMPACT_ATOMS: atom_id res chain seq x y z
N MET A 1 21.75 -35.48 26.52
CA MET A 1 21.21 -34.55 25.50
C MET A 1 21.86 -33.17 25.55
N ALA A 2 21.92 -32.50 26.72
CA ALA A 2 22.53 -31.17 26.90
C ALA A 2 23.99 -31.03 26.43
N LYS A 3 24.88 -32.00 26.68
CA LYS A 3 26.28 -31.96 26.20
C LYS A 3 26.39 -32.06 24.66
N LYS A 4 25.55 -32.90 24.02
CA LYS A 4 25.50 -33.01 22.56
C LYS A 4 24.94 -31.73 21.92
N PHE A 5 23.91 -31.14 22.52
CA PHE A 5 23.39 -29.84 22.10
C PHE A 5 24.40 -28.72 22.28
N ALA A 6 25.11 -28.65 23.43
CA ALA A 6 26.13 -27.64 23.67
C ALA A 6 27.32 -27.75 22.70
N ALA A 7 27.77 -28.97 22.39
CA ALA A 7 28.81 -29.21 21.39
C ALA A 7 28.34 -28.83 19.98
N TRP A 8 27.12 -29.23 19.60
CA TRP A 8 26.51 -28.86 18.32
C TRP A 8 26.35 -27.33 18.19
N TRP A 9 25.84 -26.67 19.22
CA TRP A 9 25.67 -25.22 19.28
C TRP A 9 27.01 -24.49 19.21
N SER A 10 28.04 -24.96 19.91
CA SER A 10 29.38 -24.37 19.83
C SER A 10 29.95 -24.42 18.40
N ALA A 11 29.70 -25.51 17.68
CA ALA A 11 30.15 -25.72 16.31
C ALA A 11 29.31 -24.96 15.27
N HIS A 12 28.02 -24.73 15.52
CA HIS A 12 27.08 -24.16 14.53
C HIS A 12 26.55 -22.76 14.87
N LYS A 13 26.96 -22.17 16.01
CA LYS A 13 26.50 -20.84 16.42
C LYS A 13 26.74 -19.80 15.31
N PRO A 14 25.78 -18.91 15.05
CA PRO A 14 25.94 -17.86 14.07
C PRO A 14 27.09 -16.93 14.46
N THR A 15 27.93 -16.58 13.49
CA THR A 15 28.95 -15.55 13.65
C THR A 15 28.29 -14.20 13.97
N THR A 16 28.97 -13.33 14.72
CA THR A 16 28.47 -11.96 15.03
C THR A 16 28.02 -11.20 13.79
N ARG A 17 28.73 -11.33 12.65
CA ARG A 17 28.31 -10.73 11.37
C ARG A 17 26.91 -11.16 10.94
N ARG A 18 26.63 -12.47 11.00
CA ARG A 18 25.31 -13.01 10.61
C ARG A 18 24.22 -12.52 11.53
N LEU A 19 24.48 -12.42 12.83
CA LEU A 19 23.52 -11.84 13.77
C LEU A 19 23.20 -10.38 13.43
N ILE A 20 24.22 -9.59 13.06
CA ILE A 20 24.00 -8.19 12.63
C ILE A 20 23.20 -8.13 11.32
N GLN A 21 23.46 -9.03 10.37
CA GLN A 21 22.69 -9.10 9.12
C GLN A 21 21.21 -9.46 9.38
N VAL A 22 20.95 -10.41 10.28
CA VAL A 22 19.57 -10.79 10.68
C VAL A 22 18.90 -9.62 11.39
N TYR A 23 19.58 -8.99 12.34
CA TYR A 23 19.09 -7.81 13.03
C TYR A 23 18.70 -6.69 12.06
N ALA A 24 19.59 -6.36 11.11
CA ALA A 24 19.32 -5.33 10.11
C ALA A 24 18.12 -5.70 9.22
N ALA A 25 18.02 -6.98 8.79
CA ALA A 25 16.87 -7.44 8.00
C ALA A 25 15.54 -7.31 8.75
N LEU A 26 15.52 -7.65 10.04
CA LEU A 26 14.34 -7.49 10.91
C LEU A 26 14.02 -6.02 11.14
N LEU A 27 15.03 -5.18 11.37
CA LEU A 27 14.83 -3.75 11.62
C LEU A 27 14.30 -3.04 10.36
N TYR A 28 14.84 -3.35 9.18
CA TYR A 28 14.37 -2.75 7.92
C TYR A 28 12.94 -3.20 7.59
N ASN A 29 12.54 -4.37 8.08
CA ASN A 29 11.24 -4.99 7.84
C ASN A 29 10.40 -5.11 9.13
N ALA A 30 10.44 -4.10 9.99
CA ALA A 30 9.83 -4.15 11.32
C ALA A 30 8.29 -4.09 11.29
N TYR A 31 7.64 -3.77 10.17
CA TYR A 31 6.18 -3.67 10.06
C TYR A 31 5.54 -5.05 9.81
N VAL A 32 5.31 -5.80 10.88
CA VAL A 32 4.76 -7.16 10.80
C VAL A 32 3.30 -7.16 10.35
N LYS A 33 2.51 -6.14 10.74
CA LYS A 33 1.12 -5.94 10.30
C LYS A 33 0.98 -5.99 8.77
N GLY A 34 1.97 -5.48 8.03
CA GLY A 34 1.98 -5.50 6.56
C GLY A 34 1.84 -6.89 5.97
N PHE A 35 2.55 -7.87 6.54
CA PHE A 35 2.43 -9.26 6.08
C PHE A 35 1.08 -9.89 6.46
N ILE A 36 0.45 -9.44 7.55
CA ILE A 36 -0.83 -9.96 8.06
C ILE A 36 -2.03 -9.36 7.31
N LYS A 37 -1.99 -8.05 7.05
CA LYS A 37 -3.05 -7.31 6.34
C LYS A 37 -2.89 -7.34 4.82
N GLY A 38 -1.67 -7.57 4.33
CA GLY A 38 -1.37 -7.53 2.90
C GLY A 38 -1.21 -6.11 2.33
N ASP A 39 -0.93 -5.13 3.19
CA ASP A 39 -0.71 -3.73 2.86
C ASP A 39 0.78 -3.34 3.00
N ILE A 40 1.13 -2.16 2.50
CA ILE A 40 2.49 -1.61 2.56
C ILE A 40 2.49 -0.51 3.61
N TYR A 41 3.51 -0.49 4.48
CA TYR A 41 3.69 0.62 5.42
C TYR A 41 3.87 1.97 4.69
N THR A 42 3.01 2.94 5.00
CA THR A 42 2.97 4.29 4.43
C THR A 42 3.42 5.40 5.39
N GLY A 43 3.78 5.07 6.65
CA GLY A 43 4.17 6.07 7.64
C GLY A 43 5.47 6.80 7.30
N GLY A 44 5.69 7.97 7.95
CA GLY A 44 6.76 8.92 7.57
C GLY A 44 8.19 8.38 7.57
N ILE A 45 8.49 7.33 8.35
CA ILE A 45 9.81 6.67 8.36
C ILE A 45 10.17 6.10 6.97
N LYS A 46 9.16 5.76 6.16
CA LYS A 46 9.32 5.22 4.81
C LYS A 46 10.09 6.15 3.87
N ASN A 47 10.10 7.46 4.14
CA ASN A 47 10.84 8.46 3.37
C ASN A 47 12.37 8.36 3.56
N PHE A 48 12.84 7.67 4.60
CA PHE A 48 14.25 7.47 4.85
C PHE A 48 14.78 6.22 4.14
N CYS A 49 15.92 6.38 3.45
CA CYS A 49 16.58 5.25 2.81
C CYS A 49 17.34 4.41 3.84
N VAL A 50 17.14 3.09 3.85
CA VAL A 50 17.95 2.19 4.67
C VAL A 50 19.34 1.98 4.04
N PRO A 51 20.40 1.73 4.82
CA PRO A 51 21.75 1.54 4.30
C PRO A 51 21.92 0.12 3.75
N GLY A 52 21.15 -0.23 2.72
CA GLY A 52 21.12 -1.56 2.12
C GLY A 52 20.05 -1.72 1.04
N PHE A 53 20.09 -2.85 0.37
CA PHE A 53 19.07 -3.24 -0.60
C PHE A 53 17.82 -3.73 0.16
N ASN A 54 16.69 -3.05 0.02
CA ASN A 54 15.40 -3.36 0.65
C ASN A 54 14.28 -2.88 -0.28
N CYS A 55 13.25 -3.67 -0.58
CA CYS A 55 12.20 -3.25 -1.49
C CYS A 55 11.23 -2.25 -0.83
N TYR A 56 10.93 -1.13 -1.49
CA TYR A 56 9.91 -0.18 -1.03
C TYR A 56 8.53 -0.85 -0.91
N SER A 57 8.18 -1.70 -1.87
CA SER A 57 6.90 -2.43 -1.92
C SER A 57 6.85 -3.65 -1.02
N CYS A 58 7.90 -3.95 -0.24
CA CYS A 58 7.83 -5.01 0.76
C CYS A 58 6.78 -4.63 1.82
N PRO A 59 5.83 -5.53 2.16
CA PRO A 59 4.83 -5.26 3.19
C PRO A 59 5.51 -4.84 4.51
N GLY A 60 6.59 -5.53 4.88
CA GLY A 60 7.32 -5.26 6.11
C GLY A 60 8.19 -4.00 6.13
N ALA A 61 8.52 -3.43 4.97
CA ALA A 61 9.57 -2.43 4.90
C ALA A 61 9.15 -1.11 5.56
N ILE A 62 9.89 -0.65 6.55
CA ILE A 62 9.65 0.65 7.20
C ILE A 62 10.47 1.79 6.57
N GLY A 63 11.39 1.48 5.66
CA GLY A 63 12.26 2.45 4.97
C GLY A 63 12.48 2.11 3.50
N ALA A 64 12.92 3.10 2.72
CA ALA A 64 13.07 3.00 1.27
C ALA A 64 14.39 2.37 0.82
N CYS A 65 14.38 1.80 -0.39
CA CYS A 65 15.60 1.44 -1.11
C CYS A 65 16.33 2.71 -1.57
N PRO A 66 17.61 2.93 -1.24
CA PRO A 66 18.35 4.07 -1.77
C PRO A 66 18.49 4.02 -3.30
N LEU A 67 18.55 2.83 -3.90
CA LEU A 67 18.58 2.68 -5.36
C LEU A 67 17.22 2.95 -6.00
N GLY A 68 16.13 2.58 -5.31
CA GLY A 68 14.76 2.87 -5.78
C GLY A 68 14.45 4.35 -5.69
N ALA A 69 14.76 4.98 -4.55
CA ALA A 69 14.62 6.42 -4.34
C ALA A 69 15.45 7.23 -5.36
N LEU A 70 16.68 6.79 -5.65
CA LEU A 70 17.52 7.46 -6.65
C LEU A 70 16.88 7.38 -8.04
N GLN A 71 16.41 6.21 -8.45
CA GLN A 71 15.78 6.05 -9.77
C GLN A 71 14.48 6.83 -9.87
N ASN A 72 13.63 6.82 -8.84
CA ASN A 72 12.41 7.63 -8.84
C ASN A 72 12.74 9.12 -8.95
N ALA A 73 13.75 9.59 -8.21
CA ALA A 73 14.16 10.99 -8.27
C ALA A 73 14.84 11.38 -9.59
N LEU A 74 15.61 10.48 -10.22
CA LEU A 74 16.15 10.69 -11.57
C LEU A 74 15.06 10.67 -12.65
N ALA A 75 14.07 9.81 -12.47
CA ALA A 75 12.95 9.68 -13.38
C ALA A 75 12.05 10.94 -13.36
N SER A 76 12.03 11.66 -12.24
CA SER A 76 11.32 12.95 -12.05
C SER A 76 12.27 14.16 -11.98
N SER A 77 13.43 14.06 -12.65
CA SER A 77 14.51 15.05 -12.61
C SER A 77 14.16 16.42 -13.21
N ASP A 78 13.10 16.47 -14.01
CA ASP A 78 12.46 17.67 -14.55
C ASP A 78 11.82 18.56 -13.46
N LYS A 79 11.49 17.99 -12.29
CA LYS A 79 10.78 18.71 -11.21
C LYS A 79 11.64 18.98 -9.97
N ARG A 80 12.54 18.06 -9.58
CA ARG A 80 13.44 18.22 -8.41
C ARG A 80 14.73 17.42 -8.58
N ALA A 81 15.87 18.04 -8.28
CA ALA A 81 17.15 17.34 -8.26
C ALA A 81 17.26 16.38 -7.06
N PRO A 82 17.86 15.18 -7.22
CA PRO A 82 17.89 14.11 -6.21
C PRO A 82 18.86 14.35 -5.04
N TYR A 83 19.06 15.59 -4.60
CA TYR A 83 20.13 15.98 -3.67
C TYR A 83 20.09 15.24 -2.33
N TYR A 84 18.90 15.06 -1.74
CA TYR A 84 18.75 14.30 -0.49
C TYR A 84 19.20 12.84 -0.64
N VAL A 85 18.76 12.16 -1.70
CA VAL A 85 19.08 10.76 -1.94
C VAL A 85 20.56 10.59 -2.26
N LEU A 86 21.13 11.48 -3.08
CA LEU A 86 22.56 11.53 -3.36
C LEU A 86 23.38 11.79 -2.08
N GLY A 87 22.92 12.71 -1.23
CA GLY A 87 23.53 13.01 0.06
C GLY A 87 23.55 11.79 0.98
N ILE A 88 22.44 11.04 1.08
CA ILE A 88 22.40 9.79 1.85
C ILE A 88 23.32 8.72 1.25
N LEU A 89 23.30 8.53 -0.06
CA LEU A 89 24.17 7.57 -0.73
C LEU A 89 25.65 7.89 -0.50
N MET A 90 26.01 9.17 -0.55
CA MET A 90 27.36 9.66 -0.27
C MET A 90 27.72 9.47 1.20
N LEU A 91 26.82 9.81 2.14
CA LEU A 91 27.02 9.60 3.57
C LEU A 91 27.27 8.13 3.90
N TYR A 92 26.41 7.24 3.40
CA TYR A 92 26.54 5.80 3.57
C TYR A 92 27.80 5.25 2.88
N GLY A 93 28.12 5.75 1.69
CA GLY A 93 29.35 5.43 0.97
C GLY A 93 30.61 5.78 1.78
N LEU A 94 30.70 7.00 2.27
CA LEU A 94 31.85 7.51 3.02
C LEU A 94 32.00 6.86 4.40
N ILE A 95 30.90 6.56 5.09
CA ILE A 95 30.99 5.94 6.43
C ILE A 95 31.22 4.43 6.30
N LEU A 96 30.43 3.74 5.48
CA LEU A 96 30.34 2.28 5.47
C LEU A 96 30.82 1.65 4.16
N GLY A 97 30.64 2.31 3.03
CA GLY A 97 30.94 1.75 1.71
C GLY A 97 30.30 0.38 1.51
N ARG A 98 31.04 -0.57 0.94
CA ARG A 98 30.56 -1.95 0.77
C ARG A 98 30.50 -2.79 2.05
N THR A 99 30.85 -2.24 3.21
CA THR A 99 30.58 -2.88 4.50
C THR A 99 29.07 -3.10 4.67
N ILE A 100 28.24 -2.21 4.11
CA ILE A 100 26.78 -2.39 3.99
C ILE A 100 26.43 -3.75 3.38
N CYS A 101 27.01 -4.06 2.22
CA CYS A 101 26.75 -5.32 1.54
C CYS A 101 27.17 -6.52 2.41
N GLY A 102 28.28 -6.41 3.15
CA GLY A 102 28.81 -7.47 3.99
C GLY A 102 28.06 -7.72 5.30
N TRP A 103 27.52 -6.66 5.92
CA TRP A 103 27.06 -6.69 7.32
C TRP A 103 25.60 -6.27 7.52
N LEU A 104 25.01 -5.46 6.64
CA LEU A 104 23.69 -4.84 6.87
C LEU A 104 22.64 -5.23 5.84
N CYS A 105 23.03 -5.56 4.61
CA CYS A 105 22.09 -5.81 3.52
C CYS A 105 21.35 -7.16 3.65
N PRO A 106 19.99 -7.18 3.69
CA PRO A 106 19.17 -8.40 3.75
C PRO A 106 19.39 -9.34 2.56
N LEU A 107 19.43 -8.79 1.34
CA LEU A 107 19.69 -9.57 0.14
C LEU A 107 21.09 -10.23 0.17
N GLY A 108 22.06 -9.60 0.85
CA GLY A 108 23.37 -10.21 1.09
C GLY A 108 23.30 -11.42 2.04
N LEU A 109 22.42 -11.39 3.03
CA LEU A 109 22.15 -12.52 3.93
C LEU A 109 21.53 -13.70 3.18
N ILE A 110 20.46 -13.44 2.41
CA ILE A 110 19.74 -14.47 1.65
C ILE A 110 20.72 -15.23 0.74
N GLN A 111 21.52 -14.52 -0.05
CA GLN A 111 22.47 -15.16 -0.97
C GLN A 111 23.52 -16.02 -0.25
N GLU A 112 23.92 -15.66 0.97
CA GLU A 112 24.82 -16.49 1.78
C GLU A 112 24.16 -17.74 2.34
N LEU A 113 22.84 -17.70 2.60
CA LEU A 113 22.07 -18.87 2.98
C LEU A 113 21.96 -19.85 1.81
N PHE A 114 21.63 -19.37 0.61
CA PHE A 114 21.59 -20.21 -0.60
C PHE A 114 22.95 -20.85 -0.92
N TYR A 115 24.05 -20.11 -0.73
CA TYR A 115 25.40 -20.66 -0.96
C TYR A 115 25.78 -21.80 0.02
N LYS A 116 25.10 -21.94 1.17
CA LYS A 116 25.35 -23.05 2.12
C LYS A 116 24.82 -24.39 1.64
N ILE A 117 23.90 -24.42 0.67
CA ILE A 117 23.38 -25.68 0.11
C ILE A 117 24.57 -26.49 -0.43
N PRO A 118 24.74 -27.77 -0.06
CA PRO A 118 25.92 -28.55 -0.41
C PRO A 118 25.92 -28.93 -1.90
N THR A 119 26.53 -28.11 -2.74
CA THR A 119 26.69 -28.33 -4.19
C THR A 119 28.12 -28.03 -4.63
N PRO A 120 28.57 -28.54 -5.80
CA PRO A 120 29.84 -28.15 -6.39
C PRO A 120 29.89 -26.63 -6.61
N LYS A 121 30.83 -25.95 -5.94
CA LYS A 121 30.94 -24.48 -6.00
C LYS A 121 31.88 -24.04 -7.12
N VAL A 122 31.50 -22.98 -7.81
CA VAL A 122 32.33 -22.42 -8.90
C VAL A 122 33.46 -21.58 -8.32
N LYS A 123 34.70 -21.91 -8.69
CA LYS A 123 35.90 -21.17 -8.29
C LYS A 123 36.04 -19.86 -9.07
N LYS A 124 36.80 -18.91 -8.52
CA LYS A 124 37.10 -17.63 -9.19
C LYS A 124 37.94 -17.87 -10.45
N SER A 125 37.62 -17.15 -11.51
CA SER A 125 38.33 -17.21 -12.78
C SER A 125 38.44 -15.81 -13.41
N ARG A 126 39.18 -15.70 -14.51
CA ARG A 126 39.23 -14.44 -15.29
C ARG A 126 37.84 -14.04 -15.79
N PHE A 127 37.00 -15.02 -16.12
CA PHE A 127 35.62 -14.81 -16.54
C PHE A 127 34.76 -14.23 -15.39
N THR A 128 34.82 -14.81 -14.18
CA THR A 128 34.02 -14.26 -13.06
C THR A 128 34.44 -12.84 -12.70
N HIS A 129 35.74 -12.55 -12.78
CA HIS A 129 36.25 -11.21 -12.58
C HIS A 129 35.79 -10.22 -13.68
N ALA A 130 35.71 -10.64 -14.95
CA ALA A 130 35.15 -9.79 -16.00
C ALA A 130 33.66 -9.55 -15.75
N LEU A 131 32.92 -10.60 -15.38
CA LEU A 131 31.49 -10.54 -15.08
C LEU A 131 31.17 -9.62 -13.89
N SER A 132 32.08 -9.44 -12.93
CA SER A 132 31.86 -8.51 -11.80
C SER A 132 31.74 -7.04 -12.23
N TYR A 133 32.16 -6.70 -13.46
CA TYR A 133 31.96 -5.37 -14.00
C TYR A 133 30.56 -5.13 -14.60
N LEU A 134 29.79 -6.20 -14.84
CA LEU A 134 28.45 -6.10 -15.44
C LEU A 134 27.51 -5.19 -14.63
N LYS A 135 27.62 -5.20 -13.30
CA LYS A 135 26.84 -4.29 -12.43
C LYS A 135 27.08 -2.79 -12.70
N TYR A 136 28.24 -2.40 -13.23
CA TYR A 136 28.51 -1.01 -13.62
C TYR A 136 27.82 -0.67 -14.93
N VAL A 137 27.73 -1.64 -15.85
CA VAL A 137 26.89 -1.52 -17.05
C VAL A 137 25.43 -1.40 -16.64
N LEU A 138 24.96 -2.23 -15.70
CA LEU A 138 23.59 -2.12 -15.19
C LEU A 138 23.33 -0.81 -14.45
N LEU A 139 24.32 -0.29 -13.72
CA LEU A 139 24.24 1.04 -13.11
C LEU A 139 24.11 2.13 -14.19
N ALA A 140 24.99 2.14 -15.20
CA ALA A 140 24.93 3.14 -16.25
C ALA A 140 23.62 3.05 -17.06
N VAL A 141 23.27 1.86 -17.51
CA VAL A 141 22.12 1.65 -18.41
C VAL A 141 20.79 1.68 -17.67
N PHE A 142 20.60 0.83 -16.67
CA PHE A 142 19.28 0.62 -16.06
C PHE A 142 18.95 1.58 -14.92
N VAL A 143 19.95 2.21 -14.29
CA VAL A 143 19.73 3.14 -13.17
C VAL A 143 19.86 4.60 -13.60
N VAL A 144 20.65 4.90 -14.63
CA VAL A 144 20.89 6.28 -15.09
C VAL A 144 20.28 6.53 -16.46
N ILE A 145 20.76 5.86 -17.51
CA ILE A 145 20.36 6.15 -18.90
C ILE A 145 18.87 5.90 -19.13
N ILE A 146 18.34 4.73 -18.75
CA ILE A 146 16.91 4.41 -18.97
C ILE A 146 16.01 5.40 -18.22
N PRO A 147 16.14 5.63 -16.90
CA PRO A 147 15.30 6.60 -16.20
C PRO A 147 15.39 8.01 -16.79
N LEU A 148 16.58 8.48 -17.18
CA LEU A 148 16.75 9.80 -17.79
C LEU A 148 16.16 9.87 -19.21
N ALA A 149 16.36 8.85 -20.04
CA ALA A 149 15.82 8.79 -21.39
C ALA A 149 14.29 8.78 -21.39
N TYR A 150 13.68 8.01 -20.49
CA TYR A 150 12.23 8.00 -20.32
C TYR A 150 11.73 9.30 -19.64
N SER A 151 12.50 9.90 -18.72
CA SER A 151 12.19 11.20 -18.13
C SER A 151 12.14 12.31 -19.19
N LEU A 152 13.06 12.32 -20.16
CA LEU A 152 13.03 13.25 -21.31
C LEU A 152 11.77 13.10 -22.17
N GLN A 153 11.17 11.91 -22.17
CA GLN A 153 9.93 11.62 -22.87
C GLN A 153 8.69 11.88 -21.98
N GLN A 154 8.85 12.43 -20.77
CA GLN A 154 7.79 12.65 -19.77
C GLN A 154 7.22 11.35 -19.15
N TYR A 155 8.07 10.33 -18.98
CA TYR A 155 7.72 9.08 -18.30
C TYR A 155 8.75 8.67 -17.26
N PRO A 156 8.48 8.84 -15.97
CA PRO A 156 9.39 8.39 -14.96
C PRO A 156 9.33 6.86 -14.83
N VAL A 157 10.29 6.14 -15.39
CA VAL A 157 10.41 4.68 -15.22
C VAL A 157 11.66 4.33 -14.41
N PRO A 158 11.52 3.70 -13.22
CA PRO A 158 12.69 3.21 -12.50
C PRO A 158 13.21 1.93 -13.16
N GLY A 159 14.13 2.08 -14.12
CA GLY A 159 14.58 1.02 -15.03
C GLY A 159 15.00 -0.28 -14.33
N PHE A 160 15.97 -0.24 -13.41
CA PHE A 160 16.45 -1.43 -12.71
C PHE A 160 15.38 -2.04 -11.79
N CYS A 161 14.66 -1.21 -11.04
CA CYS A 161 13.61 -1.68 -10.13
C CYS A 161 12.44 -2.32 -10.89
N LYS A 162 12.10 -1.79 -12.07
CA LYS A 162 11.05 -2.32 -12.93
C LYS A 162 11.49 -3.59 -13.63
N TYR A 163 12.71 -3.72 -14.14
CA TYR A 163 13.06 -4.82 -15.06
C TYR A 163 13.91 -5.96 -14.47
N ILE A 164 14.77 -5.70 -13.47
CA ILE A 164 15.82 -6.66 -13.07
C ILE A 164 15.80 -6.98 -11.58
N CYS A 165 15.34 -6.05 -10.74
CA CYS A 165 15.50 -6.10 -9.29
C CYS A 165 14.89 -7.35 -8.63
N PRO A 166 15.70 -8.29 -8.08
CA PRO A 166 15.17 -9.50 -7.45
C PRO A 166 14.48 -9.22 -6.12
N ALA A 167 14.86 -8.15 -5.40
CA ALA A 167 14.18 -7.76 -4.16
C ALA A 167 12.75 -7.27 -4.43
N GLY A 168 12.50 -6.64 -5.58
CA GLY A 168 11.16 -6.23 -6.00
C GLY A 168 10.20 -7.40 -6.10
N THR A 169 10.67 -8.51 -6.67
CA THR A 169 9.87 -9.73 -6.80
C THR A 169 9.80 -10.52 -5.49
N PHE A 170 10.92 -10.70 -4.80
CA PHE A 170 10.98 -11.53 -3.60
C PHE A 170 10.34 -10.86 -2.37
N GLU A 171 10.72 -9.63 -2.07
CA GLU A 171 10.26 -8.92 -0.85
C GLU A 171 8.93 -8.21 -1.11
N GLY A 172 8.77 -7.59 -2.28
CA GLY A 172 7.54 -6.89 -2.65
C GLY A 172 6.46 -7.84 -3.13
N ALA A 173 6.61 -8.35 -4.35
CA ALA A 173 5.52 -9.03 -5.04
C ALA A 173 5.13 -10.36 -4.37
N MET A 174 6.08 -11.24 -4.06
CA MET A 174 5.80 -12.46 -3.30
C MET A 174 5.38 -12.18 -1.86
N GLY A 175 5.96 -11.15 -1.22
CA GLY A 175 5.58 -10.77 0.15
C GLY A 175 4.12 -10.33 0.25
N LEU A 176 3.63 -9.54 -0.72
CA LEU A 176 2.24 -9.11 -0.81
C LEU A 176 1.30 -10.23 -1.23
N LEU A 177 1.69 -11.02 -2.24
CA LEU A 177 0.89 -12.11 -2.79
C LEU A 177 0.85 -13.36 -1.90
N ALA A 178 1.75 -13.48 -0.91
CA ALA A 178 1.67 -14.53 0.10
C ALA A 178 0.44 -14.37 1.01
N ASN A 179 -0.16 -13.18 1.06
CA ASN A 179 -1.37 -12.94 1.82
C ASN A 179 -2.63 -13.32 1.01
N PRO A 180 -3.55 -14.15 1.55
CA PRO A 180 -4.77 -14.56 0.86
C PRO A 180 -5.69 -13.40 0.42
N VAL A 181 -5.67 -12.26 1.11
CA VAL A 181 -6.43 -11.06 0.73
C VAL A 181 -6.01 -10.55 -0.66
N ASN A 182 -4.76 -10.80 -1.05
CA ASN A 182 -4.22 -10.44 -2.35
C ASN A 182 -4.30 -11.58 -3.38
N ALA A 183 -5.01 -12.69 -3.09
CA ALA A 183 -5.10 -13.85 -3.99
C ALA A 183 -5.75 -13.48 -5.35
N GLY A 184 -6.69 -12.54 -5.37
CA GLY A 184 -7.28 -12.03 -6.62
C GLY A 184 -6.27 -11.32 -7.54
N LYS A 185 -5.16 -10.80 -6.99
CA LYS A 185 -4.11 -10.10 -7.75
C LYS A 185 -3.16 -11.05 -8.49
N PHE A 186 -3.28 -12.38 -8.29
CA PHE A 186 -2.58 -13.38 -9.12
C PHE A 186 -3.09 -13.40 -10.56
N SER A 187 -4.33 -12.98 -10.82
CA SER A 187 -4.86 -12.86 -12.18
C SER A 187 -4.18 -11.75 -12.98
N ILE A 188 -3.56 -10.77 -12.30
CA ILE A 188 -2.82 -9.61 -12.87
C ILE A 188 -1.37 -10.00 -13.22
N LEU A 189 -1.02 -11.29 -13.20
CA LEU A 189 0.32 -11.80 -13.52
C LEU A 189 0.66 -11.66 -15.01
N ASN A 190 0.97 -10.43 -15.41
CA ASN A 190 1.41 -10.08 -16.74
C ASN A 190 2.78 -10.69 -17.07
N ILE A 191 3.10 -10.71 -18.37
CA ILE A 191 4.37 -11.25 -18.89
C ILE A 191 5.60 -10.62 -18.22
N LEU A 192 5.49 -9.36 -17.77
CA LEU A 192 6.52 -8.65 -17.02
C LEU A 192 6.77 -9.26 -15.64
N PHE A 193 5.74 -9.69 -14.92
CA PHE A 193 5.92 -10.38 -13.64
C PHE A 193 6.60 -11.73 -13.86
N THR A 194 6.10 -12.53 -14.81
CA THR A 194 6.65 -13.86 -15.11
C THR A 194 8.13 -13.78 -15.46
N ARG A 195 8.52 -12.80 -16.30
CA ARG A 195 9.93 -12.54 -16.62
C ARG A 195 10.76 -12.18 -15.37
N LYS A 196 10.26 -11.30 -14.51
CA LYS A 196 10.97 -10.93 -13.26
C LYS A 196 11.10 -12.11 -12.30
N PHE A 197 10.07 -12.93 -12.18
CA PHE A 197 10.09 -14.14 -11.37
C PHE A 197 11.14 -15.13 -11.88
N VAL A 198 11.20 -15.36 -13.19
CA VAL A 198 12.26 -16.19 -13.80
C VAL A 198 13.65 -15.61 -13.52
N ILE A 199 13.84 -14.29 -13.68
CA ILE A 199 15.12 -13.63 -13.37
C ILE A 199 15.50 -13.82 -11.90
N MET A 200 14.56 -13.60 -10.97
CA MET A 200 14.78 -13.78 -9.55
C MET A 200 15.17 -15.24 -9.22
N VAL A 201 14.43 -16.23 -9.75
CA VAL A 201 14.75 -17.65 -9.57
C VAL A 201 16.14 -17.97 -10.14
N ALA A 202 16.46 -17.51 -11.34
CA ALA A 202 17.77 -17.70 -11.95
C ALA A 202 18.90 -17.11 -11.09
N ILE A 203 18.69 -15.92 -10.51
CA ILE A 203 19.64 -15.28 -9.59
C ILE A 203 19.82 -16.11 -8.31
N LEU A 204 18.72 -16.59 -7.71
CA LEU A 204 18.77 -17.41 -6.49
C LEU A 204 19.47 -18.75 -6.74
N LEU A 205 19.18 -19.40 -7.87
CA LEU A 205 19.88 -20.60 -8.32
C LEU A 205 21.37 -20.32 -8.55
N ALA A 206 21.72 -19.21 -9.19
CA ALA A 206 23.12 -18.81 -9.34
C ALA A 206 23.81 -18.62 -7.98
N CYS A 207 23.10 -18.15 -6.95
CA CYS A 207 23.66 -18.01 -5.60
C CYS A 207 23.96 -19.34 -4.90
N VAL A 208 23.38 -20.45 -5.37
CA VAL A 208 23.76 -21.79 -4.93
C VAL A 208 25.18 -22.13 -5.40
N PHE A 209 25.54 -21.81 -6.64
CA PHE A 209 26.84 -22.17 -7.23
C PHE A 209 27.92 -21.11 -7.03
N PHE A 210 27.54 -19.83 -7.10
CA PHE A 210 28.40 -18.67 -6.99
C PHE A 210 28.15 -17.93 -5.68
N TYR A 211 29.23 -17.61 -4.96
CA TYR A 211 29.11 -16.84 -3.73
C TYR A 211 28.59 -15.42 -4.03
N ARG A 212 27.41 -15.10 -3.49
CA ARG A 212 26.75 -13.79 -3.62
C ARG A 212 26.62 -13.30 -5.07
N ALA A 213 26.09 -14.15 -5.96
CA ALA A 213 26.03 -13.92 -7.40
C ALA A 213 25.45 -12.53 -7.77
N PHE A 214 24.32 -12.13 -7.16
CA PHE A 214 23.72 -10.83 -7.43
C PHE A 214 24.59 -9.67 -6.96
N CYS A 215 25.06 -9.69 -5.70
CA CYS A 215 25.89 -8.60 -5.17
C CYS A 215 27.25 -8.46 -5.89
N ARG A 216 27.75 -9.57 -6.43
CA ARG A 216 29.02 -9.66 -7.14
C ARG A 216 28.90 -9.21 -8.59
N PHE A 217 27.85 -9.62 -9.31
CA PHE A 217 27.76 -9.45 -10.76
C PHE A 217 26.70 -8.44 -11.21
N LEU A 218 25.60 -8.26 -10.47
CA LEU A 218 24.40 -7.57 -10.99
C LEU A 218 23.97 -6.34 -10.18
N CYS A 219 24.39 -6.21 -8.92
CA CYS A 219 23.85 -5.21 -7.98
C CYS A 219 24.42 -3.79 -8.23
N PRO A 220 23.62 -2.82 -8.74
CA PRO A 220 24.10 -1.47 -9.03
C PRO A 220 24.41 -0.68 -7.77
N LEU A 221 23.61 -0.86 -6.70
CA LEU A 221 23.87 -0.26 -5.39
C LEU A 221 25.24 -0.71 -4.83
N GLY A 222 25.59 -1.98 -5.07
CA GLY A 222 26.91 -2.50 -4.77
C GLY A 222 28.00 -1.79 -5.58
N ALA A 223 27.78 -1.48 -6.86
CA ALA A 223 28.71 -0.70 -7.66
C ALA A 223 28.93 0.71 -7.10
N ILE A 224 27.84 1.42 -6.73
CA ILE A 224 27.90 2.76 -6.12
C ILE A 224 28.75 2.73 -4.85
N TYR A 225 28.43 1.85 -3.89
CA TYR A 225 29.20 1.74 -2.65
C TYR A 225 30.63 1.25 -2.86
N GLY A 226 30.90 0.55 -3.97
CA GLY A 226 32.24 0.11 -4.35
C GLY A 226 33.18 1.27 -4.71
N LEU A 227 32.63 2.39 -5.19
CA LEU A 227 33.40 3.62 -5.45
C LEU A 227 34.02 4.18 -4.17
N PHE A 228 33.37 3.96 -3.02
CA PHE A 228 33.81 4.44 -1.72
C PHE A 228 34.66 3.43 -0.93
N ALA A 229 34.93 2.22 -1.46
CA ALA A 229 35.60 1.14 -0.72
C ALA A 229 37.02 1.50 -0.20
N ARG A 230 37.69 2.46 -0.85
CA ARG A 230 39.02 2.94 -0.42
C ARG A 230 38.95 4.05 0.65
N VAL A 231 37.88 4.84 0.64
CA VAL A 231 37.72 6.02 1.51
C VAL A 231 36.83 5.75 2.71
N SER A 232 36.11 4.61 2.73
CA SER A 232 35.17 4.31 3.79
C SER A 232 35.83 4.30 5.17
N ILE A 233 35.19 4.97 6.14
CA ILE A 233 35.70 5.07 7.52
C ILE A 233 35.74 3.69 8.16
N LEU A 234 34.67 2.91 7.97
CA LEU A 234 34.53 1.53 8.39
C LEU A 234 34.98 0.58 7.29
N GLY A 235 35.92 -0.31 7.61
CA GLY A 235 36.33 -1.35 6.69
C GLY A 235 37.58 -2.11 7.12
N VAL A 236 37.89 -3.16 6.37
CA VAL A 236 39.17 -3.87 6.49
C VAL A 236 40.31 -3.00 5.95
N LYS A 237 41.35 -2.78 6.76
CA LYS A 237 42.58 -2.06 6.39
C LYS A 237 43.80 -2.98 6.48
N VAL A 238 44.74 -2.78 5.55
CA VAL A 238 46.01 -3.51 5.48
C VAL A 238 47.14 -2.59 5.89
N GLU A 239 47.90 -2.98 6.92
CA GLU A 239 49.12 -2.30 7.33
C GLU A 239 50.26 -2.68 6.36
N LYS A 240 50.63 -1.74 5.47
CA LYS A 240 51.65 -1.99 4.44
C LYS A 240 52.99 -2.43 5.02
N SER A 241 53.40 -1.88 6.18
CA SER A 241 54.65 -2.23 6.85
C SER A 241 54.72 -3.69 7.33
N LYS A 242 53.57 -4.34 7.58
CA LYS A 242 53.48 -5.74 8.01
C LYS A 242 53.11 -6.69 6.88
N CYS A 243 52.70 -6.17 5.72
CA CYS A 243 52.20 -6.99 4.61
C CYS A 243 53.34 -7.49 3.74
N THR A 244 53.44 -8.81 3.56
CA THR A 244 54.45 -9.44 2.69
C THR A 244 53.95 -9.71 1.27
N ASN A 245 52.76 -9.22 0.91
CA ASN A 245 52.11 -9.45 -0.40
C ASN A 245 51.95 -10.95 -0.80
N CYS A 246 51.88 -11.86 0.18
CA CYS A 246 51.78 -13.30 -0.05
C CYS A 246 50.48 -13.82 -0.73
N GLY A 247 49.50 -12.96 -1.00
CA GLY A 247 48.27 -13.32 -1.73
C GLY A 247 47.26 -14.22 -0.99
N ARG A 248 47.57 -14.77 0.19
CA ARG A 248 46.68 -15.71 0.92
C ARG A 248 45.30 -15.15 1.23
N CYS A 249 45.21 -13.86 1.54
CA CYS A 249 43.94 -13.17 1.78
C CYS A 249 43.06 -13.10 0.53
N VAL A 250 43.66 -12.89 -0.65
CA VAL A 250 42.96 -12.86 -1.94
C VAL A 250 42.55 -14.27 -2.33
N ALA A 251 43.40 -15.28 -2.16
CA ALA A 251 43.07 -16.67 -2.41
C ALA A 251 41.90 -17.18 -1.55
N HIS A 252 41.88 -16.80 -0.27
CA HIS A 252 40.79 -17.15 0.66
C HIS A 252 39.49 -16.38 0.40
N CYS A 253 39.56 -15.17 -0.17
CA CYS A 253 38.38 -14.35 -0.39
C CYS A 253 37.43 -14.99 -1.41
N LYS A 254 36.14 -15.08 -1.06
CA LYS A 254 35.08 -15.61 -1.95
C LYS A 254 34.58 -14.59 -2.98
N MET A 255 34.93 -13.31 -2.82
CA MET A 255 34.66 -12.25 -3.80
C MET A 255 35.83 -12.14 -4.81
N ASP A 256 35.59 -11.52 -5.97
CA ASP A 256 36.61 -11.24 -7.01
C ASP A 256 37.48 -10.04 -6.67
N ILE A 257 38.05 -10.00 -5.47
CA ILE A 257 39.02 -8.96 -5.11
C ILE A 257 40.37 -9.23 -5.80
N ARG A 258 41.04 -8.17 -6.26
CA ARG A 258 42.46 -8.13 -6.63
C ARG A 258 43.36 -7.91 -5.43
N HIS A 259 42.91 -7.07 -4.50
CA HIS A 259 43.58 -6.84 -3.22
C HIS A 259 42.55 -6.52 -2.15
N VAL A 260 42.91 -6.71 -0.89
CA VAL A 260 42.00 -6.41 0.23
C VAL A 260 41.67 -4.91 0.24
N GLY A 261 40.39 -4.58 0.34
CA GLY A 261 39.90 -3.20 0.33
C GLY A 261 39.74 -2.57 -1.07
N ASP A 262 39.73 -3.36 -2.14
CA ASP A 262 39.30 -2.85 -3.45
C ASP A 262 37.77 -2.70 -3.55
N HIS A 263 37.29 -2.27 -4.71
CA HIS A 263 35.87 -2.06 -5.00
C HIS A 263 35.02 -3.35 -4.97
N GLU A 264 35.61 -4.55 -4.98
CA GLU A 264 34.90 -5.81 -4.78
C GLU A 264 34.84 -6.25 -3.30
N CYS A 265 35.66 -5.65 -2.45
CA CYS A 265 35.75 -5.99 -1.03
C CYS A 265 34.48 -5.55 -0.28
N ILE A 266 33.74 -6.52 0.26
CA ILE A 266 32.58 -6.27 1.15
C ILE A 266 32.96 -6.07 2.63
N HIS A 267 34.26 -5.90 2.91
CA HIS A 267 34.84 -5.75 4.26
C HIS A 267 34.30 -6.73 5.30
N CYS A 268 34.10 -7.99 4.91
CA CYS A 268 33.52 -9.04 5.76
C CYS A 268 34.49 -9.58 6.83
N ALA A 269 35.76 -9.14 6.79
CA ALA A 269 36.83 -9.46 7.72
C ALA A 269 37.19 -10.96 7.86
N SER A 270 36.83 -11.81 6.91
CA SER A 270 37.28 -13.22 6.89
C SER A 270 38.77 -13.37 6.56
N CYS A 271 39.34 -12.40 5.83
CA CYS A 271 40.76 -12.38 5.50
C CYS A 271 41.67 -12.09 6.70
N VAL A 272 41.12 -11.54 7.79
CA VAL A 272 41.85 -11.28 9.05
C VAL A 272 42.41 -12.61 9.55
N ASP A 273 41.54 -13.61 9.67
CA ASP A 273 41.80 -14.90 10.33
C ASP A 273 42.84 -15.78 9.59
N VAL A 274 43.14 -15.49 8.31
CA VAL A 274 44.10 -16.24 7.48
C VAL A 274 45.40 -15.48 7.20
N CYS A 275 45.54 -14.25 7.71
CA CYS A 275 46.71 -13.42 7.46
C CYS A 275 47.91 -13.86 8.33
N PRO A 276 49.00 -14.39 7.75
CA PRO A 276 50.10 -14.95 8.54
C PRO A 276 50.88 -13.89 9.33
N THR A 277 51.05 -12.69 8.76
CA THR A 277 51.77 -11.57 9.39
C THR A 277 50.87 -10.66 10.22
N LYS A 278 49.58 -11.02 10.36
CA LYS A 278 48.58 -10.26 11.12
C LYS A 278 48.47 -8.78 10.68
N ALA A 279 48.77 -8.49 9.42
CA ALA A 279 48.74 -7.15 8.83
C ALA A 279 47.33 -6.60 8.55
N ILE A 280 46.28 -7.44 8.67
CA ILE A 280 44.91 -7.11 8.30
C ILE A 280 44.05 -6.97 9.55
N SER A 281 43.31 -5.85 9.66
CA SER A 281 42.36 -5.60 10.75
C SER A 281 41.11 -4.89 10.24
N MET A 282 39.97 -5.07 10.93
CA MET A 282 38.76 -4.27 10.69
C MET A 282 38.84 -3.01 11.55
N ARG A 283 38.70 -1.84 10.94
CA ARG A 283 38.85 -0.54 11.61
C ARG A 283 37.66 0.38 11.35
N MET A 284 37.40 1.27 12.31
CA MET A 284 36.55 2.45 12.18
C MET A 284 37.44 3.68 12.38
N GLY A 285 37.86 4.31 11.29
CA GLY A 285 38.85 5.39 11.34
C GLY A 285 40.20 4.88 11.88
N LYS A 286 40.59 5.37 13.07
CA LYS A 286 41.80 4.95 13.81
C LYS A 286 41.54 3.80 14.80
N ILE A 287 40.27 3.49 15.11
CA ILE A 287 39.89 2.49 16.10
C ILE A 287 39.90 1.09 15.47
N THR A 288 40.48 0.11 16.16
CA THR A 288 40.48 -1.30 15.70
C THR A 288 39.30 -2.06 16.30
N LEU A 289 38.42 -2.58 15.45
CA LEU A 289 37.21 -3.31 15.83
C LEU A 289 37.42 -4.83 15.89
N LYS A 290 38.19 -5.38 14.93
CA LYS A 290 38.57 -6.80 14.89
C LYS A 290 40.04 -6.90 14.53
N ALA A 291 40.82 -7.53 15.40
CA ALA A 291 42.23 -7.86 15.20
C ALA A 291 42.43 -9.38 15.23
N ASN A 292 43.56 -9.85 14.70
CA ASN A 292 43.98 -11.23 14.88
C ASN A 292 44.26 -11.53 16.35
N GLU A 293 43.75 -12.65 16.86
CA GLU A 293 44.08 -13.11 18.22
C GLU A 293 45.55 -13.54 18.23
N VAL A 294 46.39 -12.81 18.97
CA VAL A 294 47.85 -12.93 18.84
C VAL A 294 48.46 -13.98 19.76
N GLN A 295 47.88 -14.27 20.93
CA GLN A 295 48.48 -15.13 21.96
C GLN A 295 47.41 -15.80 22.86
N PRO A 296 47.70 -16.97 23.47
CA PRO A 296 46.87 -17.51 24.55
C PRO A 296 46.79 -16.49 25.71
N MET A 297 45.57 -16.19 26.15
CA MET A 297 45.27 -15.18 27.18
C MET A 297 45.95 -15.52 28.52
N LYS A 298 46.56 -14.52 29.17
CA LYS A 298 47.08 -14.65 30.54
C LYS A 298 45.92 -14.64 31.56
N PRO A 299 46.08 -15.16 32.78
CA PRO A 299 45.01 -15.18 33.81
C PRO A 299 44.41 -13.80 34.12
N GLU A 300 45.21 -12.73 34.06
CA GLU A 300 44.76 -11.33 34.23
C GLU A 300 43.84 -10.83 33.10
N ASP A 301 43.87 -11.48 31.93
CA ASP A 301 42.99 -11.17 30.80
C ASP A 301 41.57 -11.74 30.99
N ASN A 302 41.33 -12.53 32.05
CA ASN A 302 40.00 -13.06 32.34
C ASN A 302 39.02 -11.94 32.73
N LYS A 303 39.48 -10.92 33.49
CA LYS A 303 38.70 -9.71 33.79
C LYS A 303 38.41 -8.88 32.53
N LYS A 304 39.40 -8.73 31.63
CA LYS A 304 39.21 -8.07 30.33
C LYS A 304 38.25 -8.84 29.41
N ARG A 305 38.31 -10.17 29.42
CA ARG A 305 37.41 -11.07 28.68
C ARG A 305 35.98 -10.97 29.21
N THR A 306 35.80 -10.96 30.52
CA THR A 306 34.50 -10.76 31.17
C THR A 306 33.94 -9.38 30.86
N ASN A 307 34.73 -8.31 30.97
CA ASN A 307 34.30 -6.96 30.61
C ASN A 307 33.93 -6.83 29.13
N ARG A 308 34.68 -7.48 28.23
CA ARG A 308 34.34 -7.53 26.79
C ARG A 308 33.02 -8.26 26.56
N ARG A 309 32.79 -9.39 27.24
CA ARG A 309 31.52 -10.13 27.18
C ARG A 309 30.35 -9.28 27.69
N ILE A 310 30.51 -8.61 28.83
CA ILE A 310 29.50 -7.70 29.40
C ILE A 310 29.15 -6.59 28.40
N ARG A 311 30.14 -5.93 27.80
CA ARG A 311 29.91 -4.88 26.78
C ARG A 311 29.20 -5.41 25.54
N VAL A 312 29.56 -6.60 25.07
CA VAL A 312 28.88 -7.23 23.93
C VAL A 312 27.45 -7.59 24.28
N MET A 313 27.19 -8.13 25.47
CA MET A 313 25.83 -8.44 25.92
C MET A 313 25.00 -7.15 26.04
N ALA A 314 25.54 -6.11 26.69
CA ALA A 314 24.86 -4.82 26.80
C ALA A 314 24.53 -4.23 25.42
N ALA A 315 25.45 -4.28 24.46
CA ALA A 315 25.21 -3.82 23.09
C ALA A 315 24.07 -4.60 22.40
N TRP A 316 24.03 -5.92 22.57
CA TRP A 316 22.94 -6.73 22.04
C TRP A 316 21.60 -6.48 22.74
N THR A 317 21.61 -6.27 24.06
CA THR A 317 20.42 -5.88 24.82
C THR A 317 19.86 -4.57 24.29
N VAL A 318 20.70 -3.54 24.13
CA VAL A 318 20.29 -2.25 23.55
C VAL A 318 19.73 -2.44 22.14
N ALA A 319 20.41 -3.21 21.29
CA ALA A 319 19.94 -3.46 19.92
C ALA A 319 18.54 -4.12 19.92
N LEU A 320 18.32 -5.13 20.76
CA LEU A 320 17.03 -5.82 20.88
C LEU A 320 15.94 -4.92 21.45
N VAL A 321 16.25 -4.07 22.44
CA VAL A 321 15.32 -3.06 22.96
C VAL A 321 14.92 -2.09 21.86
N VAL A 322 15.88 -1.58 21.08
CA VAL A 322 15.60 -0.70 19.94
C VAL A 322 14.69 -1.40 18.91
N LEU A 323 14.98 -2.65 18.57
CA LEU A 323 14.14 -3.42 17.64
C LEU A 323 12.73 -3.60 18.20
N GLY A 324 12.60 -3.95 19.48
CA GLY A 324 11.31 -4.11 20.15
C GLY A 324 10.51 -2.80 20.21
N VAL A 325 11.16 -1.67 20.51
CA VAL A 325 10.52 -0.35 20.52
C VAL A 325 10.08 0.05 19.12
N VAL A 326 10.92 -0.11 18.10
CA VAL A 326 10.57 0.20 16.72
C VAL A 326 9.42 -0.70 16.25
N MET A 327 9.51 -2.01 16.48
CA MET A 327 8.42 -2.94 16.18
C MET A 327 7.14 -2.56 16.92
N TRP A 328 7.21 -2.21 18.20
CA TRP A 328 6.04 -1.77 18.95
C TRP A 328 5.46 -0.47 18.38
N GLN A 329 6.28 0.53 18.07
CA GLN A 329 5.82 1.80 17.51
C GLN A 329 5.15 1.62 16.15
N VAL A 330 5.78 0.91 15.22
CA VAL A 330 5.24 0.76 13.85
C VAL A 330 4.08 -0.25 13.79
N ASN A 331 3.91 -1.12 14.79
CA ASN A 331 2.81 -2.09 14.85
C ASN A 331 1.79 -1.81 15.96
N LYS A 332 1.90 -0.72 16.73
CA LYS A 332 0.89 -0.35 17.74
C LYS A 332 -0.47 -0.27 17.05
N ALA A 333 -1.52 -0.82 17.66
CA ALA A 333 -2.88 -0.69 17.14
C ALA A 333 -3.16 0.79 16.93
N ASP A 334 -3.42 1.16 15.68
CA ASP A 334 -3.79 2.51 15.33
C ASP A 334 -5.19 2.69 15.96
N THR A 335 -5.28 3.46 17.04
CA THR A 335 -6.39 4.41 17.15
C THR A 335 -6.41 5.13 15.82
N VAL A 336 -7.49 4.96 15.05
CA VAL A 336 -7.72 5.50 13.71
C VAL A 336 -6.88 6.77 13.46
N GLU A 337 -5.68 6.58 12.92
CA GLU A 337 -4.94 7.64 12.26
C GLU A 337 -5.14 7.34 10.78
N GLU A 338 -5.95 8.17 10.16
CA GLU A 338 -6.12 8.23 8.72
C GLU A 338 -4.75 8.26 8.02
N PRO A 339 -4.65 7.74 6.79
CA PRO A 339 -3.44 7.89 5.99
C PRO A 339 -3.12 9.38 5.86
N VAL A 340 -1.98 9.78 6.47
CA VAL A 340 -1.41 11.13 6.40
C VAL A 340 -1.30 11.57 4.95
N SER A 341 -2.25 12.41 4.54
CA SER A 341 -2.08 13.40 3.49
C SER A 341 -0.87 14.28 3.85
N GLN A 342 0.02 14.49 2.88
CA GLN A 342 1.02 15.55 2.99
C GLN A 342 0.31 16.92 3.05
N PRO A 343 0.92 17.91 3.71
CA PRO A 343 0.27 18.80 4.66
C PRO A 343 -0.84 19.64 4.03
N ALA A 344 -2.04 19.53 4.59
CA ALA A 344 -3.05 20.57 4.50
C ALA A 344 -2.46 21.86 5.06
N ALA A 345 -2.34 22.86 4.19
CA ALA A 345 -2.39 24.24 4.65
C ALA A 345 -3.78 24.44 5.26
N THR A 346 -3.78 24.73 6.56
CA THR A 346 -4.82 25.32 7.39
C THR A 346 -6.20 25.48 6.74
N GLU A 347 -7.15 24.68 7.19
CA GLU A 347 -8.58 24.96 7.06
C GLU A 347 -8.88 26.37 7.62
N THR A 348 -9.52 27.19 6.80
CA THR A 348 -10.43 28.23 7.29
C THR A 348 -11.77 27.95 6.65
N LEU A 349 -12.77 27.92 7.52
CA LEU A 349 -14.18 27.63 7.32
C LEU A 349 -14.77 28.28 6.06
N ALA A 350 -15.67 27.54 5.41
CA ALA A 350 -16.57 28.03 4.39
C ALA A 350 -17.34 29.28 4.85
N PRO A 351 -17.74 30.16 3.91
CA PRO A 351 -19.01 30.84 4.01
C PRO A 351 -20.01 30.31 2.98
N GLU A 352 -21.26 30.39 3.42
CA GLU A 352 -22.52 30.12 2.76
C GLU A 352 -22.60 30.45 1.27
N ALA A 353 -23.37 29.59 0.59
CA ALA A 353 -23.93 29.86 -0.72
C ALA A 353 -24.79 31.14 -0.68
N THR A 354 -24.36 32.16 -1.42
CA THR A 354 -25.24 33.22 -1.92
C THR A 354 -24.78 33.64 -3.32
N GLU A 355 -25.72 33.50 -4.25
CA GLU A 355 -25.95 34.22 -5.53
C GLU A 355 -24.76 34.60 -6.46
N ALA A 356 -24.86 34.17 -7.73
CA ALA A 356 -24.10 34.69 -8.88
C ALA A 356 -24.42 36.19 -9.14
N PRO A 357 -23.56 37.02 -9.77
CA PRO A 357 -22.72 36.70 -10.96
C PRO A 357 -21.29 37.32 -11.04
N ASP A 358 -20.54 36.89 -12.08
CA ASP A 358 -19.24 37.33 -12.65
C ASP A 358 -17.88 36.92 -12.01
N ASP A 359 -17.45 35.71 -12.39
CA ASP A 359 -16.14 35.24 -12.92
C ASP A 359 -14.84 36.06 -12.66
N ASP A 360 -14.32 36.02 -11.43
CA ASP A 360 -12.90 36.36 -11.13
C ASP A 360 -12.13 35.14 -10.57
N THR A 361 -12.63 33.93 -10.84
CA THR A 361 -11.99 32.69 -10.37
C THR A 361 -10.70 32.44 -11.18
N PRO A 362 -9.53 32.30 -10.54
CA PRO A 362 -8.27 32.09 -11.26
C PRO A 362 -8.31 30.78 -12.06
N VAL A 363 -7.85 30.85 -13.30
CA VAL A 363 -7.68 29.68 -14.17
C VAL A 363 -6.41 28.93 -13.77
N GLY A 364 -6.52 27.64 -13.49
CA GLY A 364 -5.41 26.83 -13.03
C GLY A 364 -5.80 25.36 -12.82
N TYR A 365 -4.92 24.57 -12.22
CA TYR A 365 -5.09 23.12 -12.11
C TYR A 365 -5.46 22.63 -10.71
N GLU A 366 -5.51 23.52 -9.71
CA GLU A 366 -5.83 23.16 -8.33
C GLU A 366 -7.34 23.06 -8.11
N VAL A 367 -7.75 22.29 -7.11
CA VAL A 367 -9.17 22.18 -6.73
C VAL A 367 -9.70 23.57 -6.33
N GLY A 368 -10.89 23.93 -6.83
CA GLY A 368 -11.52 25.23 -6.66
C GLY A 368 -11.18 26.26 -7.75
N MET A 369 -10.15 26.01 -8.57
CA MET A 369 -9.82 26.87 -9.72
C MET A 369 -10.67 26.55 -10.94
N LYS A 370 -10.78 27.50 -11.86
CA LYS A 370 -11.42 27.28 -13.15
C LYS A 370 -10.51 26.43 -14.04
N CYS A 371 -11.05 25.34 -14.58
CA CYS A 371 -10.30 24.42 -15.42
C CYS A 371 -9.85 25.12 -16.72
N PRO A 372 -8.57 25.04 -17.12
CA PRO A 372 -8.10 25.66 -18.36
C PRO A 372 -8.78 25.02 -19.55
N ASP A 373 -9.32 25.84 -20.46
CA ASP A 373 -9.99 25.33 -21.65
C ASP A 373 -9.01 24.61 -22.59
N PHE A 374 -9.48 23.58 -23.26
CA PHE A 374 -8.70 22.80 -24.22
C PHE A 374 -9.59 22.15 -25.27
N THR A 375 -8.97 21.83 -26.40
CA THR A 375 -9.59 21.09 -27.50
C THR A 375 -8.70 19.92 -27.89
N VAL A 376 -9.26 18.72 -27.99
CA VAL A 376 -8.56 17.49 -28.40
C VAL A 376 -9.35 16.70 -29.44
N PRO A 377 -8.69 16.13 -30.46
CA PRO A 377 -9.36 15.29 -31.45
C PRO A 377 -9.82 13.95 -30.84
N LEU A 378 -11.04 13.53 -31.17
CA LEU A 378 -11.59 12.23 -30.79
C LEU A 378 -11.13 11.12 -31.76
N TYR A 379 -11.06 9.89 -31.28
CA TYR A 379 -10.85 8.69 -32.10
C TYR A 379 -12.16 8.26 -32.81
N GLY A 380 -12.07 7.64 -34.00
CA GLY A 380 -13.20 7.12 -34.78
C GLY A 380 -13.30 7.63 -36.23
N GLU A 381 -14.09 6.97 -37.08
CA GLU A 381 -14.18 7.25 -38.53
C GLU A 381 -14.81 8.61 -38.89
N GLU A 382 -15.53 9.25 -37.96
CA GLU A 382 -16.10 10.61 -38.11
C GLU A 382 -15.40 11.67 -37.23
N GLY A 383 -14.21 11.33 -36.68
CA GLY A 383 -13.54 12.02 -35.57
C GLY A 383 -13.75 13.54 -35.46
N GLY A 384 -14.68 13.92 -34.60
CA GLY A 384 -14.88 15.30 -34.15
C GLY A 384 -13.82 15.74 -33.12
N GLU A 385 -14.04 16.89 -32.52
CA GLU A 385 -13.16 17.41 -31.45
C GLU A 385 -13.95 17.50 -30.14
N PHE A 386 -13.29 17.17 -29.03
CA PHE A 386 -13.79 17.44 -27.69
C PHE A 386 -13.22 18.77 -27.22
N THR A 387 -14.09 19.73 -26.94
CA THR A 387 -13.73 21.03 -26.36
C THR A 387 -14.36 21.15 -24.98
N LEU A 388 -13.55 21.44 -23.95
CA LEU A 388 -14.04 21.51 -22.56
C LEU A 388 -15.11 22.61 -22.38
N SER A 389 -14.90 23.81 -22.91
CA SER A 389 -15.88 24.90 -22.83
C SER A 389 -17.23 24.58 -23.48
N ALA A 390 -17.27 23.65 -24.44
CA ALA A 390 -18.52 23.17 -25.05
C ALA A 390 -19.32 22.23 -24.13
N GLN A 391 -18.72 21.75 -23.03
CA GLN A 391 -19.36 20.86 -22.05
C GLN A 391 -19.94 21.62 -20.84
N LYS A 392 -19.92 22.95 -20.87
CA LYS A 392 -20.43 23.80 -19.79
C LYS A 392 -21.88 23.44 -19.45
N GLY A 393 -22.20 23.37 -18.16
CA GLY A 393 -23.50 22.93 -17.67
C GLY A 393 -23.61 21.42 -17.39
N LYS A 394 -22.55 20.64 -17.66
CA LYS A 394 -22.45 19.23 -17.26
C LYS A 394 -21.20 18.97 -16.43
N VAL A 395 -21.28 18.02 -15.51
CA VAL A 395 -20.10 17.50 -14.80
C VAL A 395 -19.20 16.82 -15.82
N THR A 396 -17.94 17.26 -15.92
CA THR A 396 -16.98 16.74 -16.90
C THR A 396 -15.94 15.85 -16.23
N VAL A 397 -15.86 14.58 -16.65
CA VAL A 397 -14.88 13.59 -16.19
C VAL A 397 -13.80 13.41 -17.26
N ILE A 398 -12.57 13.76 -16.91
CA ILE A 398 -11.41 13.68 -17.79
C ILE A 398 -10.46 12.62 -17.23
N ASN A 399 -10.27 11.53 -17.97
CA ASN A 399 -9.31 10.49 -17.61
C ASN A 399 -8.09 10.53 -18.54
N PHE A 400 -6.90 10.46 -17.96
CA PHE A 400 -5.65 10.30 -18.71
C PHE A 400 -5.16 8.87 -18.58
N TRP A 401 -4.98 8.22 -19.72
CA TRP A 401 -4.60 6.81 -19.80
C TRP A 401 -3.58 6.53 -20.90
N ALA A 402 -3.07 5.30 -20.91
CA ALA A 402 -2.25 4.77 -22.00
C ALA A 402 -2.39 3.24 -22.09
N THR A 403 -2.26 2.67 -23.28
CA THR A 403 -2.38 1.21 -23.55
C THR A 403 -1.39 0.36 -22.74
N TRP A 404 -0.18 0.86 -22.49
CA TRP A 404 0.86 0.18 -21.71
C TRP A 404 0.69 0.37 -20.18
N CYS A 405 -0.26 1.20 -19.75
CA CYS A 405 -0.56 1.44 -18.35
C CYS A 405 -1.61 0.44 -17.86
N THR A 406 -1.15 -0.66 -17.25
CA THR A 406 -2.03 -1.70 -16.68
C THR A 406 -3.09 -1.17 -15.72
N PRO A 407 -2.78 -0.33 -14.71
CA PRO A 407 -3.81 0.23 -13.85
C PRO A 407 -4.84 1.08 -14.61
N CYS A 408 -4.40 1.86 -15.60
CA CYS A 408 -5.28 2.67 -16.45
C CYS A 408 -6.23 1.79 -17.27
N VAL A 409 -5.71 0.76 -17.93
CA VAL A 409 -6.53 -0.18 -18.71
C VAL A 409 -7.51 -0.94 -17.82
N ALA A 410 -7.11 -1.27 -16.59
CA ALA A 410 -7.97 -1.97 -15.64
C ALA A 410 -9.12 -1.11 -15.11
N GLU A 411 -9.00 0.23 -15.10
CA GLU A 411 -10.07 1.14 -14.68
C GLU A 411 -10.97 1.61 -15.83
N LEU A 412 -10.56 1.49 -17.10
CA LEU A 412 -11.40 1.86 -18.24
C LEU A 412 -12.80 1.24 -18.21
N PRO A 413 -13.01 -0.02 -17.78
CA PRO A 413 -14.35 -0.57 -17.60
C PRO A 413 -15.20 0.22 -16.60
N TYR A 414 -14.61 0.75 -15.52
CA TYR A 414 -15.34 1.57 -14.54
C TYR A 414 -15.79 2.91 -15.15
N PHE A 415 -14.96 3.51 -16.01
CA PHE A 415 -15.36 4.72 -16.75
C PHE A 415 -16.44 4.42 -17.80
N ALA A 416 -16.35 3.26 -18.46
CA ALA A 416 -17.37 2.84 -19.41
C ALA A 416 -18.71 2.52 -18.73
N GLU A 417 -18.67 1.93 -17.53
CA GLU A 417 -19.85 1.68 -16.69
C GLU A 417 -20.47 3.00 -16.19
N LEU A 418 -19.65 3.91 -15.67
CA LEU A 418 -20.09 5.27 -15.31
C LEU A 418 -20.70 6.01 -16.50
N TYR A 419 -20.11 5.89 -17.69
CA TYR A 419 -20.63 6.51 -18.91
C TYR A 419 -21.92 5.84 -19.40
N ALA A 420 -22.06 4.53 -19.23
CA ALA A 420 -23.29 3.83 -19.56
C ALA A 420 -24.46 4.23 -18.64
N GLU A 421 -24.18 4.54 -17.38
CA GLU A 421 -25.18 4.92 -16.38
C GLU A 421 -25.51 6.43 -16.43
N TYR A 422 -24.49 7.29 -16.50
CA TYR A 422 -24.64 8.74 -16.37
C TYR A 422 -24.34 9.53 -17.66
N GLY A 423 -24.09 8.88 -18.80
CA GLY A 423 -23.60 9.53 -20.02
C GLY A 423 -24.48 10.64 -20.59
N ASP A 424 -25.77 10.67 -20.25
CA ASP A 424 -26.69 11.76 -20.60
C ASP A 424 -26.48 13.01 -19.73
N GLU A 425 -25.97 12.84 -18.51
CA GLU A 425 -25.84 13.86 -17.45
C GLU A 425 -24.41 14.35 -17.29
N ILE A 426 -23.42 13.50 -17.55
CA ILE A 426 -22.00 13.86 -17.53
C ILE A 426 -21.45 14.06 -18.94
N SER A 427 -20.34 14.76 -19.02
CA SER A 427 -19.44 14.71 -20.16
C SER A 427 -18.21 13.90 -19.77
N LEU A 428 -17.85 12.88 -20.55
CA LEU A 428 -16.69 12.03 -20.25
C LEU A 428 -15.75 12.00 -21.44
N VAL A 429 -14.45 12.13 -21.18
CA VAL A 429 -13.41 11.95 -22.19
C VAL A 429 -12.19 11.22 -21.62
N ALA A 430 -11.83 10.11 -22.25
CA ALA A 430 -10.63 9.34 -21.95
C ALA A 430 -9.50 9.74 -22.92
N ILE A 431 -8.63 10.65 -22.47
CA ILE A 431 -7.54 11.21 -23.24
C ILE A 431 -6.32 10.28 -23.17
N HIS A 432 -5.98 9.67 -24.30
CA HIS A 432 -4.76 8.91 -24.44
C HIS A 432 -3.57 9.88 -24.39
N SER A 433 -2.74 9.75 -23.35
CA SER A 433 -1.51 10.52 -23.21
C SER A 433 -0.55 10.11 -24.34
N ASN A 434 0.07 11.05 -25.06
CA ASN A 434 0.91 10.80 -26.27
C ASN A 434 2.21 10.05 -25.95
N LEU A 435 2.01 8.81 -25.57
CA LEU A 435 2.98 8.05 -24.89
C LEU A 435 3.14 6.70 -25.62
N VAL A 436 3.93 6.73 -26.72
CA VAL A 436 4.27 5.66 -27.68
C VAL A 436 3.20 5.43 -28.77
N THR A 437 3.66 5.24 -30.01
CA THR A 437 2.85 4.81 -31.17
C THR A 437 2.46 3.34 -31.03
N ASP A 438 1.52 3.07 -30.13
CA ASP A 438 0.74 1.84 -30.16
C ASP A 438 -0.53 2.08 -30.99
N ASP A 439 -1.01 1.03 -31.65
CA ASP A 439 -2.24 1.06 -32.44
C ASP A 439 -3.45 1.11 -31.47
N VAL A 440 -3.76 2.33 -31.01
CA VAL A 440 -4.87 2.59 -30.07
C VAL A 440 -6.19 2.19 -30.71
N ASP A 441 -6.37 2.42 -32.01
CA ASP A 441 -7.57 1.99 -32.75
C ASP A 441 -7.77 0.48 -32.67
N LYS A 442 -6.68 -0.30 -32.81
CA LYS A 442 -6.72 -1.76 -32.62
C LYS A 442 -7.01 -2.18 -31.19
N PHE A 443 -6.54 -1.42 -30.18
CA PHE A 443 -6.89 -1.68 -28.79
C PHE A 443 -8.37 -1.40 -28.52
N LEU A 444 -8.88 -0.25 -28.97
CA LEU A 444 -10.27 0.16 -28.80
C LEU A 444 -11.23 -0.82 -29.50
N ALA A 445 -10.88 -1.27 -30.72
CA ALA A 445 -11.64 -2.29 -31.44
C ALA A 445 -11.67 -3.65 -30.72
N LYS A 446 -10.66 -3.96 -29.91
CA LYS A 446 -10.58 -5.21 -29.13
C LYS A 446 -11.37 -5.13 -27.82
N GLU A 447 -11.27 -4.03 -27.10
CA GLU A 447 -11.90 -3.88 -25.78
C GLU A 447 -13.39 -3.51 -25.88
N ASN A 448 -13.85 -2.98 -27.02
CA ASN A 448 -15.26 -2.67 -27.30
C ASN A 448 -15.94 -1.83 -26.20
N LEU A 449 -15.24 -0.80 -25.72
CA LEU A 449 -15.73 0.12 -24.70
C LEU A 449 -16.49 1.27 -25.36
N ASN A 450 -17.76 1.43 -25.01
CA ASN A 450 -18.61 2.49 -25.53
C ASN A 450 -18.45 3.77 -24.70
N MET A 451 -17.40 4.55 -24.94
CA MET A 451 -17.21 5.88 -24.36
C MET A 451 -16.26 6.74 -25.21
N PRO A 452 -16.25 8.09 -25.06
CA PRO A 452 -15.41 8.96 -25.88
C PRO A 452 -13.92 8.82 -25.55
N PHE A 453 -13.12 8.49 -26.56
CA PHE A 453 -11.66 8.46 -26.47
C PHE A 453 -11.07 9.60 -27.30
N ALA A 454 -10.07 10.30 -26.75
CA ALA A 454 -9.37 11.39 -27.42
C ALA A 454 -7.85 11.19 -27.46
N LEU A 455 -7.18 11.89 -28.37
CA LEU A 455 -5.71 11.88 -28.48
C LEU A 455 -5.14 13.28 -28.26
N ASP A 456 -4.41 13.47 -27.15
CA ASP A 456 -3.58 14.66 -26.97
C ASP A 456 -2.18 14.41 -27.54
N LYS A 457 -1.99 14.71 -28.84
CA LYS A 457 -0.71 14.56 -29.56
C LYS A 457 0.44 15.38 -28.96
N THR A 458 0.15 16.42 -28.20
CA THR A 458 1.18 17.35 -27.71
C THR A 458 1.52 17.17 -26.24
N GLY A 459 0.64 16.49 -25.49
CA GLY A 459 0.70 16.44 -24.04
C GLY A 459 0.36 17.79 -23.39
N ALA A 460 -0.22 18.73 -24.14
CA ALA A 460 -0.52 20.07 -23.65
C ALA A 460 -1.65 20.07 -22.62
N VAL A 461 -2.63 19.17 -22.76
CA VAL A 461 -3.79 19.11 -21.87
C VAL A 461 -3.41 18.57 -20.50
N ILE A 462 -2.71 17.43 -20.44
CA ILE A 462 -2.23 16.92 -19.15
C ILE A 462 -1.28 17.91 -18.48
N LYS A 463 -0.52 18.68 -19.27
CA LYS A 463 0.39 19.73 -18.78
C LYS A 463 -0.35 20.94 -18.21
N SER A 464 -1.43 21.41 -18.83
CA SER A 464 -2.24 22.51 -18.29
C SER A 464 -2.93 22.12 -16.98
N LEU A 465 -3.18 20.83 -16.78
CA LEU A 465 -3.82 20.27 -15.58
C LEU A 465 -2.82 19.80 -14.49
N GLY A 466 -1.60 20.35 -14.48
CA GLY A 466 -0.58 20.07 -13.45
C GLY A 466 0.57 19.16 -13.93
N GLY A 467 0.50 18.66 -15.16
CA GLY A 467 1.61 18.00 -15.85
C GLY A 467 2.09 16.72 -15.18
N SER A 468 1.17 15.86 -14.73
CA SER A 468 1.55 14.56 -14.20
C SER A 468 2.16 13.67 -15.29
N THR A 469 3.26 13.01 -14.94
CA THR A 469 3.87 11.95 -15.75
C THR A 469 3.47 10.55 -15.23
N GLN A 470 2.62 10.51 -14.21
CA GLN A 470 2.12 9.31 -13.56
C GLN A 470 0.66 9.13 -14.00
N LEU A 471 0.37 7.97 -14.57
CA LEU A 471 -0.95 7.54 -14.98
C LEU A 471 -1.39 6.35 -14.12
N PRO A 472 -2.70 6.15 -13.91
CA PRO A 472 -3.79 7.01 -14.39
C PRO A 472 -3.89 8.32 -13.61
N MET A 473 -4.54 9.30 -14.22
CA MET A 473 -4.87 10.58 -13.60
C MET A 473 -6.30 10.94 -13.99
N THR A 474 -7.10 11.31 -12.99
CA THR A 474 -8.51 11.65 -13.18
C THR A 474 -8.73 13.08 -12.71
N VAL A 475 -9.42 13.84 -13.54
CA VAL A 475 -9.86 15.22 -13.26
C VAL A 475 -11.37 15.27 -13.38
N ILE A 476 -12.03 15.84 -12.40
CA ILE A 476 -13.48 16.08 -12.40
C ILE A 476 -13.69 17.58 -12.31
N VAL A 477 -14.50 18.08 -13.22
CA VAL A 477 -14.89 19.48 -13.35
C VAL A 477 -16.39 19.55 -13.13
N ASP A 478 -16.86 20.46 -12.28
CA ASP A 478 -18.29 20.68 -12.07
C ASP A 478 -18.97 21.40 -13.26
N ALA A 479 -20.29 21.58 -13.20
CA ALA A 479 -21.07 22.20 -14.25
C ALA A 479 -20.70 23.68 -14.53
N ASP A 480 -20.09 24.37 -13.55
CA ASP A 480 -19.61 25.75 -13.64
C ASP A 480 -18.21 25.86 -14.25
N GLY A 481 -17.53 24.72 -14.46
CA GLY A 481 -16.19 24.66 -15.02
C GLY A 481 -15.07 24.73 -13.97
N LYS A 482 -15.36 24.53 -12.68
CA LYS A 482 -14.35 24.48 -11.61
C LYS A 482 -13.87 23.06 -11.38
N ILE A 483 -12.58 22.91 -11.09
CA ILE A 483 -11.98 21.63 -10.76
C ILE A 483 -12.38 21.24 -9.34
N VAL A 484 -13.06 20.11 -9.18
CA VAL A 484 -13.46 19.57 -7.88
C VAL A 484 -12.63 18.35 -7.48
N TYR A 485 -12.00 17.69 -8.46
CA TYR A 485 -11.04 16.63 -8.24
C TYR A 485 -9.93 16.68 -9.28
N ASN A 486 -8.68 16.56 -8.85
CA ASN A 486 -7.52 16.40 -9.74
C ASN A 486 -6.45 15.58 -9.02
N LYS A 487 -6.41 14.26 -9.28
CA LYS A 487 -5.43 13.36 -8.63
C LYS A 487 -4.88 12.30 -9.57
N VAL A 488 -3.66 11.89 -9.23
CA VAL A 488 -2.96 10.74 -9.80
C VAL A 488 -3.25 9.51 -8.98
N GLY A 489 -3.55 8.40 -9.64
CA GLY A 489 -3.84 7.11 -9.02
C GLY A 489 -5.06 6.47 -9.65
N SER A 490 -5.18 5.14 -9.45
CA SER A 490 -6.35 4.42 -9.95
C SER A 490 -7.59 4.72 -9.14
N VAL A 491 -8.72 4.74 -9.84
CA VAL A 491 -10.04 4.89 -9.26
C VAL A 491 -10.87 3.62 -9.47
N THR A 492 -11.76 3.33 -8.53
CA THR A 492 -12.79 2.31 -8.67
C THR A 492 -14.11 2.98 -9.04
N LEU A 493 -15.11 2.19 -9.46
CA LEU A 493 -16.45 2.70 -9.70
C LEU A 493 -17.01 3.44 -8.48
N ASP A 494 -16.94 2.85 -7.28
CA ASP A 494 -17.41 3.51 -6.04
C ASP A 494 -16.79 4.89 -5.81
N ILE A 495 -15.49 5.05 -6.12
CA ILE A 495 -14.79 6.34 -6.00
C ILE A 495 -15.28 7.31 -7.06
N LEU A 496 -15.43 6.85 -8.32
CA LEU A 496 -15.94 7.69 -9.40
C LEU A 496 -17.36 8.16 -9.10
N GLU A 497 -18.25 7.26 -8.71
CA GLU A 497 -19.62 7.58 -8.33
C GLU A 497 -19.67 8.51 -7.11
N GLY A 498 -18.90 8.23 -6.07
CA GLY A 498 -18.84 9.10 -4.88
C GLY A 498 -18.33 10.51 -5.17
N LEU A 499 -17.58 10.70 -6.26
CA LEU A 499 -17.13 12.02 -6.72
C LEU A 499 -18.10 12.67 -7.71
N VAL A 500 -18.81 11.89 -8.53
CA VAL A 500 -19.67 12.39 -9.61
C VAL A 500 -21.10 12.60 -9.14
N LYS A 501 -21.70 11.63 -8.43
CA LYS A 501 -23.10 11.69 -7.96
C LYS A 501 -23.43 12.97 -7.18
N PRO A 502 -22.60 13.45 -6.25
CA PRO A 502 -22.91 14.68 -5.51
C PRO A 502 -22.88 15.95 -6.37
N LEU A 503 -22.31 15.88 -7.58
CA LEU A 503 -22.19 17.01 -8.51
C LEU A 503 -23.28 17.01 -9.59
N LEU A 504 -24.02 15.91 -9.71
CA LEU A 504 -25.13 15.82 -10.64
C LEU A 504 -26.32 16.63 -10.09
N PRO A 505 -27.10 17.28 -10.96
CA PRO A 505 -28.37 17.84 -10.55
C PRO A 505 -29.23 16.71 -9.97
N GLU A 506 -29.92 16.96 -8.86
CA GLU A 506 -30.81 15.97 -8.24
C GLU A 506 -31.84 15.47 -9.28
N LYS A 507 -31.64 14.24 -9.76
CA LYS A 507 -32.67 13.46 -10.43
C LYS A 507 -33.54 12.82 -9.36
N ASP A 508 -34.86 12.84 -9.58
CA ASP A 508 -35.82 12.09 -8.79
C ASP A 508 -35.31 10.63 -8.59
N ASP A 509 -35.15 10.26 -7.31
CA ASP A 509 -34.38 9.17 -6.72
C ASP A 509 -34.54 7.75 -7.32
N ASP A 510 -33.49 7.25 -8.00
CA ASP A 510 -33.32 5.88 -8.52
C ASP A 510 -32.58 4.94 -7.53
N THR A 511 -32.47 5.28 -6.24
CA THR A 511 -31.82 4.41 -5.23
C THR A 511 -32.42 3.00 -5.29
N PRO A 512 -31.60 1.94 -5.50
CA PRO A 512 -32.09 0.57 -5.59
C PRO A 512 -32.90 0.20 -4.35
N VAL A 513 -34.09 -0.36 -4.56
CA VAL A 513 -34.93 -0.89 -3.49
C VAL A 513 -34.36 -2.23 -3.05
N GLY A 514 -33.98 -2.35 -1.77
CA GLY A 514 -33.35 -3.55 -1.25
C GLY A 514 -33.07 -3.46 0.25
N TYR A 515 -32.49 -4.52 0.81
CA TYR A 515 -32.31 -4.61 2.27
C TYR A 515 -30.91 -4.20 2.76
N GLU A 516 -29.97 -3.84 1.89
CA GLU A 516 -28.63 -3.44 2.34
C GLU A 516 -28.61 -2.00 2.86
N VAL A 517 -27.67 -1.70 3.77
CA VAL A 517 -27.47 -0.33 4.26
C VAL A 517 -27.10 0.59 3.09
N GLY A 518 -27.77 1.72 2.97
CA GLY A 518 -27.67 2.67 1.86
C GLY A 518 -28.72 2.48 0.75
N MET A 519 -29.43 1.36 0.73
CA MET A 519 -30.54 1.12 -0.21
C MET A 519 -31.85 1.74 0.28
N LYS A 520 -32.78 1.96 -0.65
CA LYS A 520 -34.14 2.38 -0.31
C LYS A 520 -34.87 1.21 0.31
N CYS A 521 -35.42 1.44 1.50
CA CYS A 521 -36.13 0.41 2.23
C CYS A 521 -37.38 -0.01 1.44
N PRO A 522 -37.55 -1.31 1.10
CA PRO A 522 -38.75 -1.79 0.43
C PRO A 522 -39.99 -1.42 1.21
N ASP A 523 -40.96 -0.80 0.55
CA ASP A 523 -42.23 -0.46 1.18
C ASP A 523 -42.98 -1.72 1.60
N PHE A 524 -43.68 -1.64 2.73
CA PHE A 524 -44.48 -2.74 3.26
C PHE A 524 -45.63 -2.19 4.09
N THR A 525 -46.67 -3.03 4.19
CA THR A 525 -47.84 -2.77 5.05
C THR A 525 -48.07 -3.99 5.94
N VAL A 526 -48.21 -3.76 7.25
CA VAL A 526 -48.50 -4.81 8.24
C VAL A 526 -49.64 -4.38 9.18
N PRO A 527 -50.54 -5.31 9.56
CA PRO A 527 -51.59 -5.02 10.53
C PRO A 527 -51.01 -4.83 11.93
N LEU A 528 -51.44 -3.77 12.62
CA LEU A 528 -51.12 -3.50 14.02
C LEU A 528 -51.98 -4.35 14.96
N TYR A 529 -51.44 -4.68 16.12
CA TYR A 529 -52.17 -5.29 17.23
C TYR A 529 -53.00 -4.23 17.99
N GLY A 530 -54.20 -4.58 18.44
CA GLY A 530 -55.08 -3.72 19.25
C GLY A 530 -56.53 -3.67 18.74
N GLU A 531 -57.46 -3.17 19.58
CA GLU A 531 -58.91 -3.16 19.30
C GLU A 531 -59.33 -2.27 18.12
N GLU A 532 -58.49 -1.31 17.70
CA GLU A 532 -58.79 -0.38 16.61
C GLU A 532 -58.34 -0.86 15.21
N GLY A 533 -57.58 -1.98 15.12
CA GLY A 533 -57.32 -2.67 13.85
C GLY A 533 -56.67 -1.85 12.74
N GLY A 534 -55.68 -1.00 13.07
CA GLY A 534 -54.94 -0.19 12.09
C GLY A 534 -53.86 -0.97 11.33
N GLU A 535 -53.23 -0.31 10.35
CA GLU A 535 -52.10 -0.83 9.61
C GLU A 535 -50.90 0.12 9.71
N PHE A 536 -49.71 -0.43 9.79
CA PHE A 536 -48.47 0.31 9.66
C PHE A 536 -47.97 0.18 8.22
N THR A 537 -47.79 1.30 7.53
CA THR A 537 -47.19 1.37 6.20
C THR A 537 -45.92 2.21 6.26
N LEU A 538 -44.81 1.69 5.74
CA LEU A 538 -43.51 2.37 5.81
C LEU A 538 -43.52 3.70 5.03
N SER A 539 -44.05 3.72 3.81
CA SER A 539 -44.15 4.94 3.00
C SER A 539 -44.99 6.05 3.66
N ALA A 540 -45.90 5.71 4.57
CA ALA A 540 -46.66 6.68 5.36
C ALA A 540 -45.84 7.33 6.49
N GLN A 541 -44.66 6.79 6.80
CA GLN A 541 -43.74 7.33 7.82
C GLN A 541 -42.65 8.24 7.21
N LYS A 542 -42.76 8.57 5.92
CA LYS A 542 -41.78 9.41 5.23
C LYS A 542 -41.56 10.74 5.97
N GLY A 543 -40.31 11.16 6.09
CA GLY A 543 -39.93 12.34 6.85
C GLY A 543 -39.68 12.10 8.34
N LYS A 544 -39.80 10.86 8.82
CA LYS A 544 -39.39 10.45 10.17
C LYS A 544 -38.40 9.30 10.14
N VAL A 545 -37.46 9.30 11.08
CA VAL A 545 -36.61 8.14 11.34
C VAL A 545 -37.48 6.97 11.80
N THR A 546 -37.40 5.84 11.10
CA THR A 546 -38.25 4.68 11.35
C THR A 546 -37.44 3.50 11.90
N VAL A 547 -37.81 2.99 13.07
CA VAL A 547 -37.20 1.85 13.76
C VAL A 547 -38.11 0.63 13.66
N ILE A 548 -37.61 -0.45 13.05
CA ILE A 548 -38.36 -1.68 12.80
C ILE A 548 -37.64 -2.83 13.53
N ASN A 549 -38.33 -3.46 14.49
CA ASN A 549 -37.82 -4.64 15.20
C ASN A 549 -38.61 -5.89 14.80
N PHE A 550 -37.91 -7.01 14.62
CA PHE A 550 -38.52 -8.31 14.37
C PHE A 550 -38.29 -9.26 15.55
N TRP A 551 -39.38 -9.84 16.06
CA TRP A 551 -39.35 -10.70 17.24
C TRP A 551 -40.34 -11.87 17.14
N ALA A 552 -40.25 -12.81 18.09
CA ALA A 552 -41.23 -13.87 18.31
C ALA A 552 -41.31 -14.26 19.79
N THR A 553 -42.47 -14.72 20.25
CA THR A 553 -42.71 -15.14 21.65
C THR A 553 -41.80 -16.30 22.12
N TRP A 554 -41.44 -17.21 21.22
CA TRP A 554 -40.50 -18.31 21.50
C TRP A 554 -39.02 -17.88 21.43
N CYS A 555 -38.73 -16.67 20.94
CA CYS A 555 -37.36 -16.15 20.83
C CYS A 555 -36.95 -15.43 22.13
N THR A 556 -36.25 -16.15 23.02
CA THR A 556 -35.75 -15.61 24.29
C THR A 556 -34.93 -14.31 24.15
N PRO A 557 -33.91 -14.22 23.26
CA PRO A 557 -33.15 -12.98 23.12
C PRO A 557 -33.99 -11.82 22.56
N CYS A 558 -35.00 -12.09 21.73
CA CYS A 558 -35.91 -11.07 21.21
C CYS A 558 -36.80 -10.49 22.30
N VAL A 559 -37.39 -11.37 23.12
CA VAL A 559 -38.24 -10.94 24.26
C VAL A 559 -37.44 -10.13 25.26
N ALA A 560 -36.16 -10.46 25.46
CA ALA A 560 -35.28 -9.74 26.39
C ALA A 560 -34.94 -8.30 25.95
N GLU A 561 -35.00 -7.98 24.65
CA GLU A 561 -34.68 -6.63 24.14
C GLU A 561 -35.90 -5.71 23.98
N LEU A 562 -37.13 -6.23 24.00
CA LEU A 562 -38.35 -5.42 23.88
C LEU A 562 -38.43 -4.25 24.88
N PRO A 563 -38.00 -4.38 26.14
CA PRO A 563 -37.97 -3.24 27.07
C PRO A 563 -37.09 -2.07 26.58
N TYR A 564 -36.00 -2.33 25.85
CA TYR A 564 -35.13 -1.28 25.32
C TYR A 564 -35.82 -0.48 24.21
N PHE A 565 -36.64 -1.13 23.38
CA PHE A 565 -37.43 -0.44 22.37
C PHE A 565 -38.57 0.37 22.99
N ALA A 566 -39.20 -0.14 24.04
CA ALA A 566 -40.22 0.60 24.78
C ALA A 566 -39.64 1.84 25.48
N GLU A 567 -38.42 1.74 26.01
CA GLU A 567 -37.69 2.87 26.59
C GLU A 567 -37.31 3.92 25.53
N LEU A 568 -36.76 3.49 24.38
CA LEU A 568 -36.49 4.38 23.24
C LEU A 568 -37.77 5.09 22.75
N TYR A 569 -38.90 4.37 22.67
CA TYR A 569 -40.17 4.94 22.26
C TYR A 569 -40.73 5.93 23.29
N ALA A 570 -40.51 5.68 24.58
CA ALA A 570 -40.90 6.62 25.63
C ALA A 570 -40.10 7.93 25.58
N GLU A 571 -38.85 7.89 25.10
CA GLU A 571 -37.97 9.06 24.98
C GLU A 571 -38.18 9.82 23.67
N TYR A 572 -38.21 9.13 22.52
CA TYR A 572 -38.21 9.74 21.18
C TYR A 572 -39.51 9.54 20.40
N GLY A 573 -40.56 8.97 20.98
CA GLY A 573 -41.76 8.52 20.26
C GLY A 573 -42.51 9.59 19.46
N ASP A 574 -42.34 10.87 19.78
CA ASP A 574 -42.91 11.98 19.01
C ASP A 574 -42.10 12.27 17.72
N GLU A 575 -40.80 12.00 17.74
CA GLU A 575 -39.82 12.32 16.71
C GLU A 575 -39.55 11.13 15.76
N ILE A 576 -39.63 9.90 16.28
CA ILE A 576 -39.45 8.68 15.49
C ILE A 576 -40.77 8.00 15.13
N SER A 577 -40.71 7.09 14.17
CA SER A 577 -41.73 6.05 13.96
C SER A 577 -41.15 4.72 14.41
N LEU A 578 -41.87 3.93 15.23
CA LEU A 578 -41.38 2.66 15.74
C LEU A 578 -42.44 1.57 15.56
N VAL A 579 -42.02 0.38 15.11
CA VAL A 579 -42.89 -0.80 15.02
C VAL A 579 -42.14 -2.09 15.37
N ALA A 580 -42.72 -2.87 16.29
CA ALA A 580 -42.23 -4.20 16.67
C ALA A 580 -43.08 -5.29 15.98
N ILE A 581 -42.54 -5.88 14.93
CA ILE A 581 -43.22 -6.85 14.06
C ILE A 581 -42.97 -8.28 14.57
N HIS A 582 -44.04 -8.94 15.02
CA HIS A 582 -44.02 -10.34 15.37
C HIS A 582 -43.98 -11.22 14.11
N SER A 583 -42.91 -11.98 13.92
CA SER A 583 -42.75 -12.91 12.78
C SER A 583 -43.35 -14.27 13.12
N ASN A 584 -44.57 -14.53 12.63
CA ASN A 584 -45.36 -15.70 13.02
C ASN A 584 -45.15 -16.89 12.07
N LEU A 585 -44.07 -17.64 12.29
CA LEU A 585 -43.85 -18.95 11.65
C LEU A 585 -44.50 -20.12 12.42
N VAL A 586 -45.06 -19.87 13.62
CA VAL A 586 -45.70 -20.89 14.48
C VAL A 586 -46.81 -20.24 15.33
N THR A 587 -47.94 -20.92 15.46
CA THR A 587 -49.17 -20.45 16.16
C THR A 587 -48.95 -20.21 17.66
N ASP A 588 -48.43 -19.04 18.02
CA ASP A 588 -48.32 -18.58 19.40
C ASP A 588 -49.37 -17.49 19.70
N ASP A 589 -49.84 -17.47 20.96
CA ASP A 589 -50.84 -16.52 21.48
C ASP A 589 -50.15 -15.21 21.91
N VAL A 590 -49.92 -14.33 20.92
CA VAL A 590 -49.21 -13.05 21.11
C VAL A 590 -50.04 -12.07 21.95
N ASP A 591 -51.36 -12.07 21.82
CA ASP A 591 -52.25 -11.18 22.58
C ASP A 591 -52.10 -11.42 24.09
N LYS A 592 -52.00 -12.69 24.49
CA LYS A 592 -51.74 -13.06 25.89
C LYS A 592 -50.36 -12.62 26.38
N PHE A 593 -49.34 -12.64 25.53
CA PHE A 593 -48.00 -12.16 25.87
C PHE A 593 -48.00 -10.64 26.06
N LEU A 594 -48.57 -9.89 25.11
CA LEU A 594 -48.63 -8.43 25.16
C LEU A 594 -49.42 -7.93 26.37
N ALA A 595 -50.53 -8.59 26.70
CA ALA A 595 -51.32 -8.28 27.90
C ALA A 595 -50.53 -8.50 29.21
N LYS A 596 -49.54 -9.40 29.21
CA LYS A 596 -48.70 -9.70 30.38
C LYS A 596 -47.53 -8.72 30.53
N GLU A 597 -46.84 -8.40 29.44
CA GLU A 597 -45.61 -7.58 29.48
C GLU A 597 -45.91 -6.07 29.56
N ASN A 598 -47.10 -5.63 29.15
CA ASN A 598 -47.59 -4.26 29.30
C ASN A 598 -46.61 -3.18 28.77
N LEU A 599 -46.07 -3.42 27.57
CA LEU A 599 -45.14 -2.50 26.90
C LEU A 599 -45.91 -1.50 26.05
N ASN A 600 -45.68 -0.20 26.28
CA ASN A 600 -46.33 0.88 25.54
C ASN A 600 -45.54 1.24 24.28
N MET A 601 -45.70 0.45 23.22
CA MET A 601 -45.15 0.74 21.89
C MET A 601 -45.96 0.01 20.79
N PRO A 602 -45.88 0.43 19.52
CA PRO A 602 -46.64 -0.20 18.45
C PRO A 602 -46.15 -1.62 18.14
N PHE A 603 -47.05 -2.59 18.18
CA PHE A 603 -46.80 -3.98 17.77
C PHE A 603 -47.57 -4.30 16.49
N ALA A 604 -46.95 -5.05 15.58
CA ALA A 604 -47.58 -5.53 14.34
C ALA A 604 -47.39 -7.03 14.16
N LEU A 605 -48.20 -7.63 13.28
CA LEU A 605 -48.15 -9.06 12.97
C LEU A 605 -47.81 -9.32 11.50
N ASP A 606 -46.67 -9.97 11.23
CA ASP A 606 -46.39 -10.59 9.94
C ASP A 606 -46.68 -12.10 10.01
N LYS A 607 -47.83 -12.51 9.44
CA LYS A 607 -48.26 -13.92 9.38
C LYS A 607 -47.47 -14.74 8.37
N THR A 608 -46.78 -14.10 7.42
CA THR A 608 -46.17 -14.76 6.28
C THR A 608 -44.64 -14.83 6.38
N GLY A 609 -44.04 -13.98 7.22
CA GLY A 609 -42.60 -13.77 7.25
C GLY A 609 -42.07 -13.06 5.98
N ALA A 610 -42.96 -12.50 5.15
CA ALA A 610 -42.57 -11.82 3.92
C ALA A 610 -41.78 -10.53 4.22
N VAL A 611 -42.14 -9.82 5.30
CA VAL A 611 -41.57 -8.51 5.63
C VAL A 611 -40.16 -8.67 6.19
N ILE A 612 -39.94 -9.62 7.10
CA ILE A 612 -38.58 -9.92 7.58
C ILE A 612 -37.68 -10.43 6.45
N LYS A 613 -38.23 -11.22 5.51
CA LYS A 613 -37.47 -11.73 4.38
C LYS A 613 -37.11 -10.63 3.37
N SER A 614 -38.03 -9.71 3.09
CA SER A 614 -37.75 -8.58 2.19
C SER A 614 -36.77 -7.59 2.79
N LEU A 615 -36.81 -7.41 4.12
CA LEU A 615 -35.98 -6.45 4.84
C LEU A 615 -34.69 -7.02 5.40
N GLY A 616 -34.50 -8.34 5.44
CA GLY A 616 -33.30 -8.94 6.06
C GLY A 616 -32.61 -10.02 5.25
N GLY A 617 -33.14 -10.37 4.06
CA GLY A 617 -32.65 -11.48 3.26
C GLY A 617 -32.67 -12.84 3.99
N SER A 618 -33.28 -12.90 5.17
CA SER A 618 -33.30 -14.05 6.08
C SER A 618 -34.56 -14.02 6.94
N THR A 619 -34.79 -15.07 7.74
CA THR A 619 -35.87 -15.14 8.73
C THR A 619 -35.31 -15.32 10.14
N GLN A 620 -34.07 -14.86 10.37
CA GLN A 620 -33.39 -15.00 11.66
C GLN A 620 -33.82 -13.90 12.62
N LEU A 621 -34.01 -14.27 13.88
CA LEU A 621 -34.48 -13.39 14.96
C LEU A 621 -33.48 -13.39 16.13
N PRO A 622 -33.35 -12.30 16.89
CA PRO A 622 -33.94 -10.97 16.64
C PRO A 622 -33.26 -10.26 15.47
N MET A 623 -33.94 -9.28 14.92
CA MET A 623 -33.41 -8.45 13.84
C MET A 623 -33.96 -7.02 13.95
N THR A 624 -33.10 -6.04 13.69
CA THR A 624 -33.46 -4.62 13.76
C THR A 624 -33.04 -3.88 12.49
N VAL A 625 -33.95 -3.08 11.95
CA VAL A 625 -33.74 -2.20 10.79
C VAL A 625 -34.05 -0.77 11.21
N ILE A 626 -33.19 0.18 10.83
CA ILE A 626 -33.42 1.62 11.01
C ILE A 626 -33.36 2.28 9.64
N VAL A 627 -34.37 3.10 9.37
CA VAL A 627 -34.56 3.84 8.13
C VAL A 627 -34.53 5.33 8.45
N ASP A 628 -33.79 6.13 7.67
CA ASP A 628 -33.78 7.58 7.83
C ASP A 628 -35.05 8.25 7.28
N ALA A 629 -35.15 9.57 7.42
CA ALA A 629 -36.30 10.36 6.97
C ALA A 629 -36.51 10.31 5.45
N ASP A 630 -35.46 10.05 4.67
CA ASP A 630 -35.48 9.91 3.20
C ASP A 630 -35.92 8.52 2.74
N GLY A 631 -36.05 7.56 3.66
CA GLY A 631 -36.46 6.19 3.36
C GLY A 631 -35.31 5.24 3.04
N LYS A 632 -34.05 5.61 3.34
CA LYS A 632 -32.89 4.74 3.16
C LYS A 632 -32.57 3.97 4.43
N ILE A 633 -32.12 2.73 4.26
CA ILE A 633 -31.71 1.88 5.37
C ILE A 633 -30.35 2.36 5.88
N VAL A 634 -30.29 2.79 7.14
CA VAL A 634 -29.04 3.21 7.80
C VAL A 634 -28.51 2.15 8.76
N TYR A 635 -29.35 1.20 9.17
CA TYR A 635 -28.96 0.04 9.96
C TYR A 635 -29.79 -1.17 9.59
N ASN A 636 -29.15 -2.33 9.42
CA ASN A 636 -29.84 -3.60 9.24
C ASN A 636 -28.97 -4.76 9.75
N LYS A 637 -29.33 -5.36 10.89
CA LYS A 637 -28.60 -6.51 11.46
C LYS A 637 -29.48 -7.50 12.19
N VAL A 638 -29.11 -8.77 12.06
CA VAL A 638 -29.56 -9.89 12.90
C VAL A 638 -28.72 -9.94 14.17
N GLY A 639 -29.38 -10.11 15.32
CA GLY A 639 -28.78 -10.19 16.64
C GLY A 639 -29.37 -9.16 17.60
N SER A 640 -29.19 -9.40 18.90
CA SER A 640 -29.77 -8.54 19.92
C SER A 640 -29.12 -7.17 19.97
N VAL A 641 -29.92 -6.15 20.29
CA VAL A 641 -29.47 -4.78 20.46
C VAL A 641 -29.72 -4.29 21.88
N THR A 642 -28.88 -3.37 22.36
CA THR A 642 -29.03 -2.71 23.66
C THR A 642 -29.53 -1.28 23.46
N LEU A 643 -30.12 -0.69 24.50
CA LEU A 643 -30.58 0.71 24.46
C LEU A 643 -29.50 1.69 24.00
N THR A 644 -28.29 1.62 24.56
CA THR A 644 -27.17 2.50 24.18
C THR A 644 -26.80 2.42 22.69
N VAL A 645 -26.97 1.25 22.07
CA VAL A 645 -26.73 1.08 20.63
C VAL A 645 -27.86 1.72 19.84
N LEU A 646 -29.12 1.54 20.28
CA LEU A 646 -30.28 2.17 19.64
C LEU A 646 -30.19 3.70 19.68
N GLU A 647 -29.92 4.29 20.85
CA GLU A 647 -29.74 5.74 21.01
C GLU A 647 -28.60 6.27 20.14
N GLY A 648 -27.46 5.57 20.12
CA GLY A 648 -26.30 5.97 19.31
C GLY A 648 -26.55 5.89 17.79
N LEU A 649 -27.56 5.14 17.35
CA LEU A 649 -27.98 5.07 15.95
C LEU A 649 -29.09 6.07 15.61
N VAL A 650 -30.02 6.31 16.55
CA VAL A 650 -31.20 7.16 16.32
C VAL A 650 -30.91 8.64 16.55
N ALA A 651 -30.23 8.99 17.66
CA ALA A 651 -30.02 10.39 18.03
C ALA A 651 -29.28 11.23 16.94
N PRO A 652 -28.27 10.70 16.21
CA PRO A 652 -27.65 11.45 15.13
C PRO A 652 -28.60 11.76 13.97
N LEU A 653 -29.56 10.87 13.69
CA LEU A 653 -30.50 11.01 12.57
C LEU A 653 -31.65 11.98 12.86
N LEU A 654 -31.85 12.34 14.14
CA LEU A 654 -32.82 13.34 14.57
C LEU A 654 -32.22 14.76 14.63
N ALA A 655 -30.90 14.87 14.54
CA ALA A 655 -30.17 16.13 14.59
C ALA A 655 -29.89 16.73 13.19
N GLU A 656 -30.16 15.96 12.13
CA GLU A 656 -30.17 16.37 10.71
C GLU A 656 -31.56 16.85 10.31
#